data_AF-A0A6C2UER0-F1
#
_entry.id   AF-A0A6C2UER0-F1
#
_cell.length_a   1.000
_cell.length_b   1.000
_cell.length_c   1.000
_cell.angle_alpha   90.00
_cell.angle_beta   90.00
_cell.angle_gamma   90.00
#
_symmetry.space_group_name_H-M   'P 1'
#
loop_
_entity.id
_entity.type
_entity.pdbx_description
1 polymer ?
#
loop_
_entity_poly.entity_id
_entity_poly.type
_entity_poly.pdbx_seq_one_letter_code
_entity_poly.pdbx_strand_id
1 'polypeptide(L)'
;MSGNYTVLLLLFLSFGVSRAATVQWDGGGADNLWSTPENWSSDAVPLAGDEIVIANGDTVQLAAIEYLPNGSDLTLSGGSVLHKDSGAIRLSGCTLNLASDGALSGDFWDLDNAAIYFEDGASVNIDDWENKGSNYFSFELSSTGFAKLNADKFWIGGGTSIADATYRVDLADYSGPLHDIILVDYTENKSSVTSSNFQDATIIIENAGARPYHLEFDEINHDIVLAVTGTVAATHGLAVVFDESAVPVSLINPEGDELLSNTSSKGFYLQELDYSERRFDTLIDLGGGGYRFGISGSTEQFDLFIGGTNDYMTMRFLDLSGFALAGERFYFSLNGQSQNLQELELDCMVKANANRSVFRVERQNLWETSNSNKLGAFALYEFKDTVQEDETLLDLWVNEGLPHPAVTGVWDRATAEAWLDDWVEMAYDTSYLNIVPDTVEEHDDFIPYAASMDAKAIYMWNSIWRGEYWLHYRQNDEVNPDMYPAGQTNLQAFSDGLAENGMSLMLHYLCGTIGEEDVEFTAGAVHPDLQSWGTVTLTQSISAASTSFTVVPDPGVALPVKSSSAYPVEAPPVIPSFFEFKTFRLGDEWISASSVTDHGNGTWQLDGVERGKWNTVADSYSPGEGLRGYLRPYNQDFVPDPNAALFDTIATRWAELNNALGTTKSEFDGFENHRATGSWGAEKFAATVYENLDHPSTANTSEGRPPNAWIEYRFNRVKDALGGTFQTRQHAALFLGDKSRITPGLEEIEHEMNKFMNLNNRGFSLGSYDVKGMSLNTLQTHGQMDAVLDLVRDWKDASFALTPAERASMENFRGYDGARSSINGNHPWAESHWRLDGSDFRKWHALGTDQYTHEWHFGQEHGTITPRFYVQNGQSQSLEVPVEFDSGADQTRIVGRVLPRFDPASVGNIDLMPYIGTNALTVAATNSTGSGIWKDTDFNVYSIWPRVDFLNHRGIGCWVTGDGSGAVLVIRVKRNDNARDYAVPIDFTGTRWIEIPTAEQAWRLRNWGWAVATRKFMDYAGVSSVEVGIGHLPANTTCSVLIEDLQGLEENSETLVNPSFSLGEQTLNITGSIPVEHHFILEPNGDFTVYDEDWNTVSFQALESPFVPTNLTTFSMSSATASSNVWIEVGVQTSSESLHNPAYTTNGTPWRWLGEYGLDTDLIDEDVDGHWTWQEYIAGTNPTNLSSVLKLSGVASSGNSHVLSWQAVMGKSYSIHFATNLVAPIWVEQDSGIPGIEPDCTHTAIVHGATGFFRVEVE
;
A
#
# COMPACT_ATOMS: atom_id res chain seq x y z
N MET A 1 -28.31 -29.15 -14.49
CA MET A 1 -29.70 -29.23 -14.01
C MET A 1 -30.39 -27.94 -14.43
N SER A 2 -31.56 -28.05 -15.06
CA SER A 2 -32.34 -26.92 -15.57
C SER A 2 -33.12 -26.23 -14.44
N GLY A 3 -32.90 -24.94 -14.24
CA GLY A 3 -33.69 -24.07 -13.35
C GLY A 3 -33.94 -22.72 -14.04
N ASN A 4 -35.22 -22.35 -14.12
CA ASN A 4 -35.78 -21.36 -15.04
C ASN A 4 -35.55 -19.89 -14.61
N TYR A 5 -35.18 -19.04 -15.57
CA TYR A 5 -35.27 -17.57 -15.48
C TYR A 5 -36.70 -17.10 -15.78
N THR A 6 -37.27 -16.28 -14.90
CA THR A 6 -38.55 -15.56 -15.14
C THR A 6 -38.24 -14.09 -15.39
N VAL A 7 -38.64 -13.59 -16.56
CA VAL A 7 -38.54 -12.20 -17.01
C VAL A 7 -39.65 -11.37 -16.36
N LEU A 8 -39.28 -10.31 -15.63
CA LEU A 8 -40.22 -9.32 -15.10
C LEU A 8 -40.40 -8.19 -16.14
N LEU A 9 -41.60 -8.10 -16.72
CA LEU A 9 -42.01 -7.06 -17.66
C LEU A 9 -42.56 -5.87 -16.86
N LEU A 10 -41.78 -4.79 -16.72
CA LEU A 10 -42.22 -3.52 -16.14
C LEU A 10 -43.17 -2.79 -17.10
N LEU A 11 -44.45 -2.79 -16.75
CA LEU A 11 -45.50 -2.02 -17.41
C LEU A 11 -45.60 -0.65 -16.69
N PHE A 12 -45.11 0.42 -17.32
CA PHE A 12 -45.35 1.78 -16.84
C PHE A 12 -46.84 2.14 -16.99
N LEU A 13 -47.60 1.99 -15.90
CA LEU A 13 -48.89 2.64 -15.71
C LEU A 13 -48.63 4.01 -15.07
N SER A 14 -48.84 5.08 -15.83
CA SER A 14 -48.90 6.43 -15.30
C SER A 14 -50.12 6.57 -14.37
N PHE A 15 -49.91 6.44 -13.06
CA PHE A 15 -50.84 6.97 -12.07
C PHE A 15 -50.52 8.46 -11.89
N GLY A 16 -51.52 9.31 -12.14
CA GLY A 16 -51.43 10.70 -11.71
C GLY A 16 -51.42 10.72 -10.18
N VAL A 17 -50.26 11.02 -9.60
CA VAL A 17 -50.14 11.29 -8.16
C VAL A 17 -50.87 12.59 -7.88
N SER A 18 -51.95 12.55 -7.09
CA SER A 18 -52.49 13.76 -6.48
C SER A 18 -51.46 14.26 -5.47
N ARG A 19 -51.09 15.53 -5.56
CA ARG A 19 -50.19 16.17 -4.61
C ARG A 19 -50.82 16.10 -3.21
N ALA A 20 -50.06 15.65 -2.21
CA ALA A 20 -50.41 15.78 -0.79
C ALA A 20 -50.86 17.22 -0.51
N ALA A 21 -52.00 17.38 0.16
CA ALA A 21 -52.46 18.69 0.62
C ALA A 21 -52.05 18.88 2.08
N THR A 22 -51.65 20.09 2.45
CA THR A 22 -51.51 20.47 3.86
C THR A 22 -52.89 20.82 4.41
N VAL A 23 -53.36 20.08 5.41
CA VAL A 23 -54.67 20.24 6.06
C VAL A 23 -54.46 20.55 7.53
N GLN A 24 -54.91 21.72 7.98
CA GLN A 24 -54.66 22.20 9.34
C GLN A 24 -55.93 22.09 10.20
N TRP A 25 -55.78 21.65 11.44
CA TRP A 25 -56.84 21.73 12.44
C TRP A 25 -57.07 23.19 12.84
N ASP A 26 -58.29 23.67 12.64
CA ASP A 26 -58.68 25.03 13.00
C ASP A 26 -59.81 25.08 14.04
N GLY A 27 -60.42 23.93 14.37
CA GLY A 27 -61.50 23.83 15.35
C GLY A 27 -62.76 24.62 14.95
N GLY A 28 -63.00 24.81 13.65
CA GLY A 28 -64.13 25.61 13.13
C GLY A 28 -65.52 25.02 13.37
N GLY A 29 -65.63 23.73 13.69
CA GLY A 29 -66.88 23.04 14.02
C GLY A 29 -67.34 23.25 15.46
N ALA A 30 -68.51 22.68 15.80
CA ALA A 30 -69.11 22.83 17.14
C ALA A 30 -68.65 21.76 18.15
N ASP A 31 -67.62 20.97 17.79
CA ASP A 31 -67.05 19.88 18.56
C ASP A 31 -65.55 19.76 18.27
N ASN A 32 -64.84 18.86 18.97
CA ASN A 32 -63.41 18.60 18.73
C ASN A 32 -63.18 17.25 18.03
N LEU A 33 -64.13 16.77 17.23
CA LEU A 33 -64.03 15.43 16.62
C LEU A 33 -63.22 15.48 15.31
N TRP A 34 -62.24 14.58 15.17
CA TRP A 34 -61.45 14.41 13.94
C TRP A 34 -62.34 14.24 12.69
N SER A 35 -63.47 13.53 12.86
CA SER A 35 -64.39 13.18 11.78
C SER A 35 -65.29 14.32 11.29
N THR A 36 -65.30 15.47 11.97
CA THR A 36 -66.13 16.62 11.59
C THR A 36 -65.37 17.47 10.55
N PRO A 37 -65.83 17.54 9.29
CA PRO A 37 -65.12 18.26 8.23
C PRO A 37 -64.85 19.73 8.55
N GLU A 38 -65.78 20.40 9.22
CA GLU A 38 -65.71 21.82 9.59
C GLU A 38 -64.63 22.15 10.65
N ASN A 39 -63.97 21.15 11.26
CA ASN A 39 -62.84 21.36 12.17
C ASN A 39 -61.48 21.48 11.46
N TRP A 40 -61.49 21.31 10.13
CA TRP A 40 -60.30 21.35 9.29
C TRP A 40 -60.35 22.56 8.37
N SER A 41 -59.20 23.18 8.12
CA SER A 41 -59.04 24.39 7.31
C SER A 41 -59.54 24.29 5.87
N SER A 42 -59.83 23.08 5.39
CA SER A 42 -60.37 22.79 4.07
C SER A 42 -61.88 22.48 4.07
N ASP A 43 -62.53 22.52 5.23
CA ASP A 43 -63.88 21.99 5.47
C ASP A 43 -64.04 20.51 5.01
N ALA A 44 -62.94 19.74 5.06
CA ALA A 44 -62.86 18.33 4.68
C ALA A 44 -61.88 17.58 5.59
N VAL A 45 -62.20 16.33 5.93
CA VAL A 45 -61.30 15.47 6.73
C VAL A 45 -60.05 15.08 5.93
N PRO A 46 -58.88 14.92 6.57
CA PRO A 46 -57.64 14.53 5.90
C PRO A 46 -57.74 13.20 5.13
N LEU A 47 -57.07 13.13 3.99
CA LEU A 47 -56.98 11.97 3.12
C LEU A 47 -55.59 11.30 3.21
N ALA A 48 -55.46 10.10 2.66
CA ALA A 48 -54.21 9.35 2.66
C ALA A 48 -53.08 10.13 1.97
N GLY A 49 -51.93 10.22 2.64
CA GLY A 49 -50.75 10.96 2.18
C GLY A 49 -50.81 12.47 2.38
N ASP A 50 -51.86 13.03 3.00
CA ASP A 50 -51.89 14.46 3.36
C ASP A 50 -50.89 14.80 4.49
N GLU A 51 -50.46 16.06 4.51
CA GLU A 51 -49.71 16.66 5.63
C GLU A 51 -50.71 17.30 6.59
N ILE A 52 -50.75 16.84 7.84
CA ILE A 52 -51.75 17.18 8.83
C ILE A 52 -51.10 17.99 9.94
N VAL A 53 -51.61 19.19 10.23
CA VAL A 53 -51.02 20.07 11.25
C VAL A 53 -52.04 20.40 12.34
N ILE A 54 -51.72 20.07 13.59
CA ILE A 54 -52.51 20.44 14.78
C ILE A 54 -51.60 21.24 15.71
N ALA A 55 -51.75 22.57 15.67
CA ALA A 55 -50.79 23.50 16.25
C ALA A 55 -51.44 24.63 17.09
N ASN A 56 -52.69 24.44 17.54
CA ASN A 56 -53.51 25.49 18.15
C ASN A 56 -53.80 25.28 19.66
N GLY A 57 -53.27 24.20 20.25
CA GLY A 57 -53.45 23.86 21.66
C GLY A 57 -54.72 23.06 21.97
N ASP A 58 -55.48 22.65 20.95
CA ASP A 58 -56.69 21.86 21.14
C ASP A 58 -56.39 20.38 21.43
N THR A 59 -57.32 19.74 22.13
CA THR A 59 -57.40 18.28 22.21
C THR A 59 -58.33 17.76 21.13
N VAL A 60 -57.78 17.07 20.14
CA VAL A 60 -58.47 16.48 18.99
C VAL A 60 -58.89 15.05 19.29
N GLN A 61 -60.17 14.76 19.15
CA GLN A 61 -60.80 13.52 19.59
C GLN A 61 -60.98 12.51 18.44
N LEU A 62 -60.40 11.32 18.61
CA LEU A 62 -60.45 10.20 17.67
C LEU A 62 -61.58 9.20 17.96
N ALA A 63 -62.66 9.65 18.60
CA ALA A 63 -63.73 8.81 19.14
C ALA A 63 -64.39 7.87 18.11
N ALA A 64 -64.53 8.30 16.84
CA ALA A 64 -65.22 7.55 15.79
C ALA A 64 -64.31 6.95 14.71
N ILE A 65 -62.99 7.09 14.84
CA ILE A 65 -62.04 6.61 13.83
C ILE A 65 -61.24 5.40 14.35
N GLU A 66 -61.03 4.43 13.45
CA GLU A 66 -60.26 3.20 13.71
C GLU A 66 -58.89 3.22 13.01
N TYR A 67 -58.71 4.10 12.03
CA TYR A 67 -57.50 4.24 11.22
C TYR A 67 -57.21 5.71 10.98
N LEU A 68 -55.96 6.12 11.13
CA LEU A 68 -55.48 7.37 10.55
C LEU A 68 -55.37 7.23 9.01
N PRO A 69 -55.37 8.35 8.27
CA PRO A 69 -55.21 8.31 6.82
C PRO A 69 -53.85 7.70 6.46
N ASN A 70 -53.87 6.60 5.71
CA ASN A 70 -52.68 5.81 5.41
C ASN A 70 -51.52 6.67 4.86
N GLY A 71 -50.33 6.51 5.43
CA GLY A 71 -49.10 7.15 4.95
C GLY A 71 -49.07 8.68 5.06
N SER A 72 -49.89 9.29 5.92
CA SER A 72 -49.89 10.74 6.16
C SER A 72 -48.82 11.19 7.16
N ASP A 73 -48.32 12.42 6.99
CA ASP A 73 -47.42 13.08 7.94
C ASP A 73 -48.25 13.97 8.88
N LEU A 74 -48.17 13.78 10.20
CA LEU A 74 -48.98 14.47 11.21
C LEU A 74 -48.09 15.19 12.21
N THR A 75 -48.19 16.52 12.30
CA THR A 75 -47.44 17.35 13.24
C THR A 75 -48.33 17.84 14.40
N LEU A 76 -47.89 17.57 15.63
CA LEU A 76 -48.49 18.07 16.88
C LEU A 76 -47.56 19.10 17.52
N SER A 77 -48.06 20.33 17.69
CA SER A 77 -47.31 21.42 18.35
C SER A 77 -48.24 22.43 19.01
N GLY A 78 -47.69 23.47 19.65
CA GLY A 78 -48.47 24.55 20.26
C GLY A 78 -49.33 24.09 21.43
N GLY A 79 -48.93 23.02 22.12
CA GLY A 79 -49.67 22.41 23.23
C GLY A 79 -50.81 21.49 22.82
N SER A 80 -50.90 21.11 21.54
CA SER A 80 -52.02 20.31 21.00
C SER A 80 -51.92 18.83 21.38
N VAL A 81 -53.08 18.19 21.57
CA VAL A 81 -53.18 16.79 22.02
C VAL A 81 -54.01 15.97 21.05
N LEU A 82 -53.51 14.81 20.62
CA LEU A 82 -54.30 13.82 19.89
C LEU A 82 -54.79 12.75 20.87
N HIS A 83 -56.13 12.61 21.01
CA HIS A 83 -56.74 11.81 22.07
C HIS A 83 -57.64 10.70 21.54
N LYS A 84 -57.50 9.49 22.11
CA LYS A 84 -58.36 8.34 21.83
C LYS A 84 -59.12 7.90 23.09
N ASP A 85 -60.39 8.28 23.22
CA ASP A 85 -61.17 8.00 24.44
C ASP A 85 -61.40 6.49 24.73
N SER A 86 -61.52 5.65 23.69
CA SER A 86 -61.73 4.20 23.83
C SER A 86 -61.53 3.44 22.51
N GLY A 87 -61.08 2.18 22.59
CA GLY A 87 -60.78 1.30 21.46
C GLY A 87 -59.42 1.60 20.81
N ALA A 88 -58.99 0.73 19.88
CA ALA A 88 -57.71 0.88 19.19
C ALA A 88 -57.77 1.89 18.03
N ILE A 89 -56.76 2.75 17.93
CA ILE A 89 -56.45 3.55 16.73
C ILE A 89 -55.27 2.94 15.98
N ARG A 90 -55.37 2.77 14.65
CA ARG A 90 -54.28 2.29 13.79
C ARG A 90 -53.61 3.42 13.04
N LEU A 91 -52.30 3.54 13.18
CA LEU A 91 -51.55 4.63 12.55
C LEU A 91 -51.28 4.37 11.06
N SER A 92 -51.42 3.13 10.59
CA SER A 92 -51.50 2.81 9.15
C SER A 92 -50.36 3.38 8.29
N GLY A 93 -49.12 3.31 8.79
CA GLY A 93 -47.94 3.84 8.10
C GLY A 93 -47.74 5.35 8.18
N CYS A 94 -48.48 6.06 9.05
CA CYS A 94 -48.29 7.50 9.26
C CYS A 94 -46.92 7.85 9.85
N THR A 95 -46.42 9.04 9.52
CA THR A 95 -45.35 9.71 10.25
C THR A 95 -45.96 10.68 11.26
N LEU A 96 -45.59 10.61 12.52
CA LEU A 96 -46.02 11.55 13.55
C LEU A 96 -44.83 12.37 14.05
N ASN A 97 -44.92 13.68 14.02
CA ASN A 97 -43.92 14.61 14.54
C ASN A 97 -44.48 15.33 15.77
N LEU A 98 -43.97 14.99 16.95
CA LEU A 98 -44.35 15.64 18.20
C LEU A 98 -43.27 16.65 18.58
N ALA A 99 -43.62 17.93 18.47
CA ALA A 99 -42.79 19.00 19.01
C ALA A 99 -42.71 18.91 20.54
N SER A 100 -41.78 19.66 21.16
CA SER A 100 -41.54 19.72 22.61
C SER A 100 -42.77 20.04 23.51
N ASP A 101 -43.93 20.38 22.94
CA ASP A 101 -45.19 20.59 23.64
C ASP A 101 -46.39 19.81 23.06
N GLY A 102 -46.17 18.94 22.08
CA GLY A 102 -47.19 18.06 21.50
C GLY A 102 -47.46 16.83 22.36
N ALA A 103 -48.68 16.28 22.29
CA ALA A 103 -49.02 15.11 23.10
C ALA A 103 -49.93 14.06 22.46
N LEU A 104 -49.70 12.78 22.81
CA LEU A 104 -50.63 11.67 22.57
C LEU A 104 -51.26 11.22 23.88
N SER A 105 -52.55 10.89 23.86
CA SER A 105 -53.21 10.37 25.05
C SER A 105 -54.41 9.46 24.75
N GLY A 106 -54.81 8.68 25.75
CA GLY A 106 -56.03 7.86 25.69
C GLY A 106 -55.75 6.36 25.74
N ASP A 107 -56.61 5.57 25.10
CA ASP A 107 -56.69 4.11 25.21
C ASP A 107 -55.58 3.41 24.40
N PHE A 108 -55.94 2.65 23.35
CA PHE A 108 -55.02 1.75 22.66
C PHE A 108 -54.48 2.35 21.34
N TRP A 109 -53.16 2.39 21.21
CA TRP A 109 -52.45 2.85 20.01
C TRP A 109 -51.76 1.67 19.31
N ASP A 110 -52.37 1.22 18.21
CA ASP A 110 -51.88 0.18 17.29
C ASP A 110 -50.99 0.89 16.25
N LEU A 111 -49.67 0.79 16.42
CA LEU A 111 -48.73 1.65 15.68
C LEU A 111 -48.58 1.26 14.20
N ASP A 112 -48.99 0.07 13.79
CA ASP A 112 -49.18 -0.37 12.39
C ASP A 112 -48.29 0.32 11.33
N ASN A 113 -46.99 0.00 11.32
CA ASN A 113 -45.94 0.52 10.42
C ASN A 113 -45.64 2.03 10.54
N ALA A 114 -46.03 2.70 11.61
CA ALA A 114 -45.79 4.14 11.80
C ALA A 114 -44.34 4.48 12.14
N ALA A 115 -43.96 5.70 11.75
CA ALA A 115 -42.78 6.41 12.22
C ALA A 115 -43.19 7.52 13.19
N ILE A 116 -42.54 7.64 14.34
CA ILE A 116 -42.84 8.68 15.33
C ILE A 116 -41.56 9.37 15.77
N TYR A 117 -41.55 10.70 15.68
CA TYR A 117 -40.45 11.58 16.04
C TYR A 117 -40.85 12.39 17.28
N PHE A 118 -39.99 12.39 18.29
CA PHE A 118 -40.18 13.10 19.55
C PHE A 118 -39.06 14.11 19.78
N GLU A 119 -39.41 15.38 19.91
CA GLU A 119 -38.53 16.38 20.52
C GLU A 119 -38.58 16.29 22.06
N ASP A 120 -37.47 16.56 22.74
CA ASP A 120 -37.45 16.68 24.21
C ASP A 120 -38.54 17.65 24.72
N GLY A 121 -39.42 17.13 25.59
CA GLY A 121 -40.58 17.84 26.13
C GLY A 121 -41.92 17.31 25.62
N ALA A 122 -41.95 16.59 24.49
CA ALA A 122 -43.14 15.90 24.01
C ALA A 122 -43.69 14.95 25.09
N SER A 123 -45.01 14.72 25.10
CA SER A 123 -45.63 13.86 26.12
C SER A 123 -46.52 12.77 25.55
N VAL A 124 -46.38 11.57 26.08
CA VAL A 124 -47.28 10.45 25.83
C VAL A 124 -47.89 10.04 27.16
N ASN A 125 -49.21 9.80 27.15
CA ASN A 125 -49.99 9.28 28.27
C ASN A 125 -51.08 8.33 27.72
N ILE A 126 -50.67 7.13 27.31
CA ILE A 126 -51.56 6.15 26.65
C ILE A 126 -51.64 4.83 27.42
N ASP A 127 -52.76 4.12 27.32
CA ASP A 127 -53.01 2.87 28.08
C ASP A 127 -52.36 1.64 27.43
N ASP A 128 -52.33 1.56 26.10
CA ASP A 128 -51.71 0.45 25.38
C ASP A 128 -50.87 0.96 24.20
N TRP A 129 -49.57 0.68 24.22
CA TRP A 129 -48.61 0.95 23.15
C TRP A 129 -48.29 -0.36 22.43
N GLU A 130 -48.74 -0.54 21.19
CA GLU A 130 -48.51 -1.77 20.42
C GLU A 130 -47.59 -1.55 19.21
N ASN A 131 -46.37 -2.10 19.29
CA ASN A 131 -45.50 -2.24 18.12
C ASN A 131 -46.07 -3.31 17.18
N LYS A 132 -46.32 -2.94 15.94
CA LYS A 132 -46.90 -3.80 14.91
C LYS A 132 -46.48 -3.33 13.52
N GLY A 133 -45.93 -4.27 12.75
CA GLY A 133 -45.28 -3.95 11.48
C GLY A 133 -43.91 -3.31 11.70
N SER A 134 -43.38 -2.67 10.66
CA SER A 134 -42.08 -2.00 10.71
C SER A 134 -42.20 -0.61 11.33
N ASN A 135 -42.05 -0.51 12.65
CA ASN A 135 -42.18 0.76 13.37
C ASN A 135 -40.85 1.47 13.52
N TYR A 136 -40.88 2.81 13.50
CA TYR A 136 -39.70 3.65 13.67
C TYR A 136 -39.94 4.69 14.77
N PHE A 137 -39.02 4.80 15.72
CA PHE A 137 -39.09 5.76 16.82
C PHE A 137 -37.82 6.60 16.85
N SER A 138 -37.95 7.92 16.86
CA SER A 138 -36.81 8.84 16.99
C SER A 138 -36.96 9.73 18.21
N PHE A 139 -35.91 9.81 19.02
CA PHE A 139 -35.84 10.66 20.21
C PHE A 139 -34.74 11.71 20.02
N GLU A 140 -35.11 12.98 19.99
CA GLU A 140 -34.18 14.11 19.84
C GLU A 140 -33.90 14.71 21.23
N LEU A 141 -32.68 14.50 21.73
CA LEU A 141 -32.29 15.00 23.06
C LEU A 141 -32.00 16.50 23.01
N SER A 142 -32.45 17.24 24.02
CA SER A 142 -31.99 18.60 24.26
C SER A 142 -30.65 18.62 24.99
N SER A 143 -30.11 19.83 25.20
CA SER A 143 -28.94 20.06 26.06
C SER A 143 -29.01 19.44 27.46
N THR A 144 -30.21 19.18 27.98
CA THR A 144 -30.41 18.61 29.32
C THR A 144 -30.80 17.14 29.35
N GLY A 145 -31.06 16.51 28.19
CA GLY A 145 -31.47 15.11 28.08
C GLY A 145 -32.81 14.97 27.35
N PHE A 146 -33.61 14.00 27.79
CA PHE A 146 -34.92 13.71 27.23
C PHE A 146 -35.94 13.52 28.36
N ALA A 147 -37.09 14.19 28.28
CA ALA A 147 -38.20 14.01 29.18
C ALA A 147 -38.90 12.68 28.90
N LYS A 148 -38.91 11.78 29.89
CA LYS A 148 -39.50 10.45 29.73
C LYS A 148 -40.95 10.49 29.24
N LEU A 149 -41.26 9.63 28.27
CA LEU A 149 -42.62 9.35 27.81
C LEU A 149 -43.29 8.34 28.75
N ASN A 150 -44.60 8.43 28.96
CA ASN A 150 -45.33 7.53 29.86
C ASN A 150 -46.36 6.73 29.05
N ALA A 151 -46.17 5.42 28.94
CA ALA A 151 -47.12 4.51 28.32
C ALA A 151 -47.44 3.37 29.31
N ASP A 152 -48.70 2.99 29.50
CA ASP A 152 -49.01 2.02 30.57
C ASP A 152 -48.53 0.61 30.20
N LYS A 153 -48.94 0.07 29.04
CA LYS A 153 -48.61 -1.32 28.64
C LYS A 153 -47.88 -1.40 27.31
N PHE A 154 -46.79 -2.20 27.28
CA PHE A 154 -46.01 -2.45 26.07
C PHE A 154 -46.38 -3.78 25.37
N TRP A 155 -46.87 -3.68 24.13
CA TRP A 155 -47.33 -4.79 23.30
C TRP A 155 -46.51 -4.95 22.01
N ILE A 156 -46.38 -6.19 21.55
CA ILE A 156 -45.95 -6.56 20.21
C ILE A 156 -47.09 -7.37 19.58
N GLY A 157 -47.65 -6.85 18.49
CA GLY A 157 -48.89 -7.33 17.88
C GLY A 157 -48.71 -7.94 16.49
N GLY A 158 -49.77 -8.54 15.93
CA GLY A 158 -49.82 -8.86 14.49
C GLY A 158 -48.85 -9.92 13.96
N GLY A 159 -48.13 -10.64 14.84
CA GLY A 159 -47.14 -11.65 14.45
C GLY A 159 -45.73 -11.09 14.20
N THR A 160 -45.48 -9.83 14.56
CA THR A 160 -44.15 -9.23 14.53
C THR A 160 -43.34 -9.57 15.78
N SER A 161 -42.08 -9.18 15.76
CA SER A 161 -41.12 -9.27 16.84
C SER A 161 -40.52 -7.87 17.11
N ILE A 162 -39.69 -7.76 18.14
CA ILE A 162 -38.98 -6.52 18.42
C ILE A 162 -37.95 -6.17 17.32
N ALA A 163 -37.50 -7.17 16.54
CA ALA A 163 -36.60 -6.99 15.39
C ALA A 163 -37.22 -6.18 14.25
N ASP A 164 -38.55 -6.08 14.20
CA ASP A 164 -39.26 -5.29 13.19
C ASP A 164 -39.27 -3.79 13.55
N ALA A 165 -38.79 -3.38 14.73
CA ALA A 165 -38.74 -1.99 15.16
C ALA A 165 -37.35 -1.36 14.99
N THR A 166 -37.33 -0.06 14.68
CA THR A 166 -36.14 0.79 14.72
C THR A 166 -36.27 1.82 15.83
N TYR A 167 -35.23 1.93 16.66
CA TYR A 167 -35.11 2.95 17.69
C TYR A 167 -33.90 3.83 17.40
N ARG A 168 -34.14 5.11 17.10
CA ARG A 168 -33.13 6.14 16.88
C ARG A 168 -33.08 7.11 18.06
N VAL A 169 -31.88 7.38 18.55
CA VAL A 169 -31.62 8.43 19.55
C VAL A 169 -30.60 9.40 18.97
N ASP A 170 -30.93 10.68 18.98
CA ASP A 170 -30.07 11.75 18.48
C ASP A 170 -29.55 12.59 19.64
N LEU A 171 -28.22 12.64 19.77
CA LEU A 171 -27.51 13.39 20.81
C LEU A 171 -26.92 14.72 20.31
N ALA A 172 -27.29 15.20 19.12
CA ALA A 172 -26.69 16.40 18.50
C ALA A 172 -26.64 17.61 19.44
N ASP A 173 -27.72 17.86 20.18
CA ASP A 173 -27.82 18.98 21.12
C ASP A 173 -27.47 18.60 22.58
N TYR A 174 -27.22 17.32 22.86
CA TYR A 174 -27.00 16.83 24.22
C TYR A 174 -25.59 17.17 24.76
N SER A 175 -25.56 17.98 25.82
CA SER A 175 -24.32 18.39 26.51
C SER A 175 -24.32 18.05 28.01
N GLY A 176 -25.33 17.31 28.47
CA GLY A 176 -25.50 16.93 29.88
C GLY A 176 -24.42 15.98 30.42
N PRO A 177 -24.42 15.74 31.75
CA PRO A 177 -23.50 14.78 32.40
C PRO A 177 -23.78 13.35 31.91
N LEU A 178 -22.77 12.47 31.91
CA LEU A 178 -22.95 11.07 31.55
C LEU A 178 -23.77 10.33 32.63
N HIS A 179 -24.97 9.85 32.29
CA HIS A 179 -25.86 9.06 33.16
C HIS A 179 -26.99 8.42 32.34
N ASP A 180 -27.66 7.40 32.89
CA ASP A 180 -28.79 6.73 32.20
C ASP A 180 -29.98 7.68 31.99
N ILE A 181 -30.58 7.65 30.79
CA ILE A 181 -31.75 8.47 30.41
C ILE A 181 -32.91 7.55 30.03
N ILE A 182 -34.02 7.63 30.77
CA ILE A 182 -35.24 6.87 30.47
C ILE A 182 -35.99 7.57 29.34
N LEU A 183 -36.14 6.89 28.19
CA LEU A 183 -36.84 7.43 27.02
C LEU A 183 -38.35 7.15 27.09
N VAL A 184 -38.72 5.90 27.41
CA VAL A 184 -40.10 5.48 27.56
C VAL A 184 -40.24 4.64 28.81
N ASP A 185 -41.17 5.04 29.68
CA ASP A 185 -41.52 4.37 30.92
C ASP A 185 -42.80 3.55 30.72
N TYR A 186 -42.72 2.25 31.02
CA TYR A 186 -43.86 1.34 30.96
C TYR A 186 -44.21 0.75 32.33
N THR A 187 -45.50 0.68 32.67
CA THR A 187 -45.91 0.06 33.94
C THR A 187 -45.98 -1.47 33.84
N GLU A 188 -46.20 -1.99 32.63
CA GLU A 188 -46.30 -3.43 32.39
C GLU A 188 -45.79 -3.85 31.01
N ASN A 189 -44.84 -4.80 31.00
CA ASN A 189 -44.37 -5.46 29.78
C ASN A 189 -45.29 -6.66 29.43
N LYS A 190 -46.17 -6.49 28.45
CA LYS A 190 -47.12 -7.55 28.01
C LYS A 190 -46.55 -8.54 27.01
N SER A 191 -45.35 -8.26 26.48
CA SER A 191 -44.75 -9.01 25.36
C SER A 191 -43.51 -9.81 25.74
N SER A 192 -43.15 -9.82 27.03
CA SER A 192 -41.96 -10.52 27.55
C SER A 192 -40.66 -10.08 26.85
N VAL A 193 -40.55 -8.80 26.50
CA VAL A 193 -39.28 -8.22 26.03
C VAL A 193 -38.27 -8.23 27.19
N THR A 194 -37.02 -8.55 26.86
CA THR A 194 -35.89 -8.64 27.80
C THR A 194 -34.81 -7.71 27.29
N SER A 195 -33.83 -7.36 28.13
CA SER A 195 -32.68 -6.57 27.69
C SER A 195 -31.98 -7.25 26.51
N SER A 196 -31.89 -8.59 26.55
CA SER A 196 -31.26 -9.40 25.50
C SER A 196 -32.01 -9.39 24.16
N ASN A 197 -33.31 -9.68 24.14
CA ASN A 197 -34.04 -9.72 22.86
C ASN A 197 -34.35 -8.33 22.33
N PHE A 198 -34.35 -7.28 23.17
CA PHE A 198 -34.48 -5.91 22.70
C PHE A 198 -33.36 -5.52 21.73
N GLN A 199 -32.17 -6.12 21.88
CA GLN A 199 -31.05 -5.91 20.95
C GLN A 199 -31.30 -6.49 19.55
N ASP A 200 -32.36 -7.30 19.35
CA ASP A 200 -32.73 -7.77 18.01
C ASP A 200 -33.35 -6.63 17.16
N ALA A 201 -33.79 -5.53 17.78
CA ALA A 201 -34.25 -4.33 17.10
C ALA A 201 -33.10 -3.62 16.35
N THR A 202 -33.45 -2.82 15.34
CA THR A 202 -32.47 -1.89 14.76
C THR A 202 -32.27 -0.71 15.71
N ILE A 203 -31.11 -0.63 16.36
CA ILE A 203 -30.76 0.45 17.30
C ILE A 203 -29.80 1.41 16.60
N ILE A 204 -30.14 2.69 16.61
CA ILE A 204 -29.37 3.77 16.00
C ILE A 204 -29.12 4.82 17.07
N ILE A 205 -27.86 5.08 17.41
CA ILE A 205 -27.48 6.17 18.30
C ILE A 205 -26.60 7.13 17.50
N GLU A 206 -27.14 8.30 17.20
CA GLU A 206 -26.48 9.32 16.39
C GLU A 206 -25.91 10.42 17.27
N ASN A 207 -24.82 11.03 16.81
CA ASN A 207 -24.20 12.19 17.44
C ASN A 207 -23.74 11.97 18.91
N ALA A 208 -23.58 10.72 19.35
CA ALA A 208 -23.09 10.40 20.69
C ALA A 208 -21.62 10.81 20.93
N GLY A 209 -20.86 11.02 19.86
CA GLY A 209 -19.42 11.25 19.95
C GLY A 209 -18.72 10.09 20.67
N ALA A 210 -17.83 10.40 21.60
CA ALA A 210 -17.14 9.40 22.43
C ALA A 210 -17.94 8.97 23.67
N ARG A 211 -19.21 9.37 23.82
CA ARG A 211 -20.02 9.04 25.00
C ARG A 211 -20.48 7.57 24.90
N PRO A 212 -20.23 6.75 25.93
CA PRO A 212 -20.53 5.31 25.88
C PRO A 212 -22.01 5.08 26.18
N TYR A 213 -22.90 5.50 25.29
CA TYR A 213 -24.32 5.21 25.42
C TYR A 213 -24.69 3.97 24.60
N HIS A 214 -25.49 3.08 25.18
CA HIS A 214 -26.19 2.02 24.47
C HIS A 214 -27.68 2.08 24.82
N LEU A 215 -28.53 1.49 23.98
CA LEU A 215 -29.97 1.42 24.24
C LEU A 215 -30.32 0.05 24.80
N GLU A 216 -31.07 0.01 25.90
CA GLU A 216 -31.50 -1.23 26.52
C GLU A 216 -32.95 -1.19 27.00
N PHE A 217 -33.52 -2.36 27.20
CA PHE A 217 -34.78 -2.54 27.90
C PHE A 217 -34.50 -2.91 29.37
N ASP A 218 -34.82 -2.02 30.30
CA ASP A 218 -34.71 -2.27 31.74
C ASP A 218 -35.82 -3.25 32.15
N GLU A 219 -35.47 -4.51 32.39
CA GLU A 219 -36.42 -5.55 32.74
C GLU A 219 -37.11 -5.34 34.10
N ILE A 220 -36.47 -4.60 35.01
CA ILE A 220 -36.97 -4.37 36.38
C ILE A 220 -38.06 -3.32 36.36
N ASN A 221 -37.80 -2.20 35.69
CA ASN A 221 -38.72 -1.07 35.62
C ASN A 221 -39.62 -1.12 34.38
N HIS A 222 -39.30 -1.99 33.42
CA HIS A 222 -39.94 -2.14 32.11
C HIS A 222 -39.69 -0.97 31.17
N ASP A 223 -38.60 -0.23 31.35
CA ASP A 223 -38.30 1.00 30.62
C ASP A 223 -37.45 0.76 29.36
N ILE A 224 -37.54 1.66 28.38
CA ILE A 224 -36.52 1.81 27.34
C ILE A 224 -35.56 2.90 27.80
N VAL A 225 -34.27 2.56 27.94
CA VAL A 225 -33.25 3.39 28.56
C VAL A 225 -32.06 3.57 27.63
N LEU A 226 -31.63 4.82 27.45
CA LEU A 226 -30.30 5.14 26.94
C LEU A 226 -29.31 5.04 28.11
N ALA A 227 -28.67 3.89 28.24
CA ALA A 227 -27.82 3.53 29.37
C ALA A 227 -26.34 3.83 29.09
N VAL A 228 -25.60 4.16 30.14
CA VAL A 228 -24.14 4.35 30.06
C VAL A 228 -23.48 2.98 30.15
N THR A 229 -22.63 2.64 29.17
CA THR A 229 -21.83 1.41 29.19
C THR A 229 -20.92 1.43 30.42
N GLY A 230 -21.23 0.62 31.43
CA GLY A 230 -20.46 0.56 32.68
C GLY A 230 -21.13 -0.10 33.89
N THR A 231 -22.39 -0.55 33.81
CA THR A 231 -23.10 -1.19 34.93
C THR A 231 -23.04 -2.72 34.96
N VAL A 232 -22.28 -3.36 34.08
CA VAL A 232 -21.83 -4.75 34.32
C VAL A 232 -20.47 -4.69 34.99
N ALA A 233 -20.36 -5.23 36.20
CA ALA A 233 -19.10 -5.36 36.91
C ALA A 233 -18.03 -5.93 35.99
N ALA A 234 -17.01 -5.11 35.67
CA ALA A 234 -15.83 -5.52 34.95
C ALA A 234 -15.20 -6.71 35.66
N THR A 235 -15.38 -7.92 35.13
CA THR A 235 -14.50 -9.04 35.44
C THR A 235 -13.20 -8.84 34.66
N HIS A 236 -12.36 -7.99 35.25
CA HIS A 236 -10.90 -7.92 35.21
C HIS A 236 -10.20 -8.24 33.89
N GLY A 237 -9.84 -7.16 33.19
CA GLY A 237 -8.72 -7.13 32.25
C GLY A 237 -7.44 -6.58 32.84
N LEU A 238 -6.85 -5.58 32.18
CA LEU A 238 -5.80 -4.78 32.81
C LEU A 238 -6.40 -3.67 33.70
N ALA A 239 -5.75 -3.36 34.83
CA ALA A 239 -6.13 -2.25 35.71
C ALA A 239 -4.95 -1.34 36.02
N VAL A 240 -5.09 -0.05 35.71
CA VAL A 240 -4.06 0.97 35.95
C VAL A 240 -4.44 1.78 37.18
N VAL A 241 -3.45 2.05 38.03
CA VAL A 241 -3.59 2.92 39.19
C VAL A 241 -2.67 4.12 39.03
N PHE A 242 -3.27 5.30 39.17
CA PHE A 242 -2.54 6.56 39.22
C PHE A 242 -2.38 7.01 40.68
N ASP A 243 -1.28 7.68 40.98
CA ASP A 243 -1.10 8.37 42.26
C ASP A 243 -1.73 9.78 42.26
N GLU A 244 -1.60 10.47 43.40
CA GLU A 244 -2.12 11.84 43.58
C GLU A 244 -1.48 12.89 42.66
N SER A 245 -0.35 12.55 42.02
CA SER A 245 0.35 13.38 41.04
C SER A 245 0.11 12.90 39.60
N ALA A 246 -0.97 12.14 39.38
CA ALA A 246 -1.37 11.59 38.08
C ALA A 246 -0.30 10.68 37.43
N VAL A 247 0.61 10.11 38.23
CA VAL A 247 1.62 9.16 37.74
C VAL A 247 1.04 7.74 37.75
N PRO A 248 1.14 6.97 36.66
CA PRO A 248 0.86 5.53 36.70
C PRO A 248 1.86 4.85 37.64
N VAL A 249 1.37 4.29 38.75
CA VAL A 249 2.19 3.62 39.77
C VAL A 249 1.98 2.11 39.81
N SER A 250 0.92 1.61 39.18
CA SER A 250 0.65 0.18 39.03
C SER A 250 -0.14 -0.07 37.75
N LEU A 251 0.15 -1.17 37.06
CA LEU A 251 -0.64 -1.74 35.97
C LEU A 251 -0.69 -3.25 36.21
N ILE A 252 -1.83 -3.76 36.69
CA ILE A 252 -1.99 -5.18 37.01
C ILE A 252 -2.81 -5.91 35.96
N ASN A 253 -2.45 -7.16 35.69
CA ASN A 253 -3.25 -8.06 34.86
C ASN A 253 -4.36 -8.76 35.69
N PRO A 254 -5.25 -9.55 35.06
CA PRO A 254 -6.33 -10.25 35.77
C PRO A 254 -5.85 -11.21 36.86
N GLU A 255 -4.64 -11.75 36.73
CA GLU A 255 -3.99 -12.62 37.70
C GLU A 255 -3.40 -11.86 38.91
N GLY A 256 -3.32 -10.52 38.83
CA GLY A 256 -2.78 -9.64 39.86
C GLY A 256 -1.26 -9.43 39.76
N ASP A 257 -0.64 -9.82 38.65
CA ASP A 257 0.77 -9.58 38.38
C ASP A 257 0.99 -8.12 37.94
N GLU A 258 2.05 -7.51 38.46
CA GLU A 258 2.44 -6.14 38.12
C GLU A 258 3.22 -6.09 36.81
N LEU A 259 2.75 -5.26 35.87
CA LEU A 259 3.34 -5.07 34.55
C LEU A 259 4.27 -3.83 34.49
N LEU A 260 4.24 -2.90 35.44
CA LEU A 260 5.16 -1.75 35.50
C LEU A 260 6.46 -2.05 36.25
N SER A 261 7.60 -1.63 35.69
CA SER A 261 8.93 -1.76 36.31
C SER A 261 9.09 -0.89 37.55
N ASN A 262 10.16 -1.15 38.30
CA ASN A 262 10.58 -0.28 39.41
C ASN A 262 11.10 1.10 38.95
N THR A 263 11.13 1.38 37.64
CA THR A 263 11.48 2.68 37.08
C THR A 263 10.21 3.52 36.92
N SER A 264 10.20 4.74 37.46
CA SER A 264 9.04 5.62 37.38
C SER A 264 8.61 5.88 35.94
N SER A 265 7.37 5.53 35.61
CA SER A 265 6.69 5.94 34.38
C SER A 265 6.50 7.46 34.33
N LYS A 266 6.36 8.03 33.13
CA LYS A 266 6.02 9.46 32.97
C LYS A 266 4.52 9.69 32.86
N GLY A 267 3.73 8.67 32.52
CA GLY A 267 2.31 8.84 32.24
C GLY A 267 2.11 9.84 31.10
N PHE A 268 1.12 10.71 31.24
CA PHE A 268 0.81 11.76 30.28
C PHE A 268 1.72 12.98 30.43
N TYR A 269 2.26 13.48 29.32
CA TYR A 269 3.08 14.69 29.30
C TYR A 269 3.08 15.39 27.94
N LEU A 270 3.32 16.70 27.97
CA LEU A 270 3.63 17.51 26.80
C LEU A 270 5.15 17.63 26.65
N GLN A 271 5.64 17.44 25.43
CA GLN A 271 7.01 17.76 25.04
C GLN A 271 7.03 19.05 24.23
N GLU A 272 7.80 20.01 24.72
CA GLU A 272 7.99 21.33 24.11
C GLU A 272 8.99 21.27 22.94
N LEU A 273 9.03 22.34 22.13
CA LEU A 273 9.97 22.46 21.00
C LEU A 273 11.45 22.42 21.42
N ASP A 274 11.76 22.83 22.65
CA ASP A 274 13.11 22.75 23.23
C ASP A 274 13.41 21.40 23.89
N TYR A 275 12.52 20.42 23.71
CA TYR A 275 12.52 19.08 24.29
C TYR A 275 12.31 19.03 25.80
N SER A 276 11.95 20.15 26.45
CA SER A 276 11.50 20.11 27.84
C SER A 276 10.14 19.42 27.96
N GLU A 277 9.87 18.85 29.13
CA GLU A 277 8.66 18.05 29.37
C GLU A 277 7.83 18.68 30.50
N ARG A 278 6.53 18.85 30.25
CA ARG A 278 5.54 19.25 31.26
C ARG A 278 4.58 18.08 31.49
N ARG A 279 4.51 17.59 32.72
CA ARG A 279 3.63 16.48 33.09
C ARG A 279 2.26 16.99 33.49
N PHE A 280 1.23 16.19 33.19
CA PHE A 280 -0.06 16.33 33.85
C PHE A 280 0.10 15.80 35.28
N ASP A 281 -0.14 16.67 36.26
CA ASP A 281 0.15 16.42 37.67
C ASP A 281 -1.10 16.54 38.57
N THR A 282 -2.27 16.72 37.94
CA THR A 282 -3.58 16.68 38.61
C THR A 282 -4.47 15.62 37.97
N LEU A 283 -5.24 14.93 38.80
CA LEU A 283 -6.18 13.88 38.40
C LEU A 283 -7.50 14.03 39.16
N ILE A 284 -8.62 13.95 38.46
CA ILE A 284 -9.96 13.89 39.02
C ILE A 284 -10.67 12.66 38.45
N ASP A 285 -11.13 11.76 39.32
CA ASP A 285 -12.02 10.65 38.95
C ASP A 285 -13.43 11.21 38.66
N LEU A 286 -13.92 10.99 37.45
CA LEU A 286 -15.24 11.45 36.99
C LEU A 286 -16.32 10.38 37.21
N GLY A 287 -15.94 9.17 37.63
CA GLY A 287 -16.81 8.00 37.75
C GLY A 287 -16.95 7.22 36.45
N GLY A 288 -17.33 5.94 36.56
CA GLY A 288 -17.62 5.08 35.40
C GLY A 288 -16.45 4.83 34.45
N GLY A 289 -15.19 4.92 34.93
CA GLY A 289 -13.99 4.79 34.09
C GLY A 289 -13.49 6.11 33.49
N GLY A 290 -14.19 7.22 33.71
CA GLY A 290 -13.76 8.55 33.28
C GLY A 290 -12.77 9.21 34.24
N TYR A 291 -11.75 9.86 33.69
CA TYR A 291 -10.71 10.60 34.41
C TYR A 291 -10.44 11.94 33.75
N ARG A 292 -10.21 12.98 34.54
CA ARG A 292 -9.73 14.28 34.07
C ARG A 292 -8.30 14.51 34.52
N PHE A 293 -7.41 14.76 33.57
CA PHE A 293 -6.01 15.10 33.78
C PHE A 293 -5.77 16.58 33.53
N GLY A 294 -4.95 17.23 34.34
CA GLY A 294 -4.59 18.65 34.16
C GLY A 294 -3.17 18.97 34.59
N ILE A 295 -2.66 20.12 34.15
CA ILE A 295 -1.37 20.66 34.58
C ILE A 295 -1.61 21.77 35.62
N SER A 296 -1.00 21.64 36.80
CA SER A 296 -1.13 22.60 37.89
C SER A 296 -0.71 24.01 37.46
N GLY A 297 -1.65 24.95 37.59
CA GLY A 297 -1.42 26.36 37.26
C GLY A 297 -1.49 26.70 35.78
N SER A 298 -1.98 25.78 34.94
CA SER A 298 -2.26 26.01 33.52
C SER A 298 -3.71 25.65 33.18
N THR A 299 -4.16 25.98 31.96
CA THR A 299 -5.53 25.69 31.51
C THR A 299 -5.63 24.37 30.75
N GLU A 300 -4.49 23.81 30.36
CA GLU A 300 -4.34 22.54 29.67
C GLU A 300 -4.88 21.39 30.52
N GLN A 301 -5.93 20.75 30.02
CA GLN A 301 -6.57 19.59 30.63
C GLN A 301 -7.19 18.69 29.55
N PHE A 302 -7.41 17.43 29.89
CA PHE A 302 -8.14 16.50 29.03
C PHE A 302 -8.92 15.49 29.85
N ASP A 303 -10.02 15.02 29.26
CA ASP A 303 -10.81 13.93 29.81
C ASP A 303 -10.50 12.64 29.04
N LEU A 304 -10.39 11.55 29.77
CA LEU A 304 -10.03 10.24 29.27
C LEU A 304 -10.99 9.20 29.84
N PHE A 305 -11.55 8.37 28.97
CA PHE A 305 -12.19 7.14 29.38
C PHE A 305 -11.17 6.00 29.37
N ILE A 306 -11.09 5.28 30.49
CA ILE A 306 -10.32 4.05 30.60
C ILE A 306 -11.31 2.90 30.74
N GLY A 307 -11.36 2.06 29.71
CA GLY A 307 -12.18 0.86 29.64
C GLY A 307 -11.33 -0.38 29.34
N GLY A 308 -12.00 -1.50 29.10
CA GLY A 308 -11.35 -2.73 28.68
C GLY A 308 -12.11 -3.99 29.11
N THR A 309 -11.97 -5.02 28.31
CA THR A 309 -12.40 -6.39 28.62
C THR A 309 -11.23 -7.33 28.37
N ASN A 310 -11.25 -8.55 28.91
CA ASN A 310 -10.20 -9.56 28.68
C ASN A 310 -8.77 -9.02 28.94
N ASP A 311 -7.71 -9.52 28.30
CA ASP A 311 -6.32 -9.16 28.63
C ASP A 311 -5.85 -7.76 28.11
N TYR A 312 -6.78 -6.86 27.76
CA TYR A 312 -6.46 -5.51 27.28
C TYR A 312 -7.19 -4.39 28.03
N MET A 313 -6.70 -3.16 27.85
CA MET A 313 -7.29 -1.91 28.31
C MET A 313 -7.30 -0.90 27.17
N THR A 314 -8.36 -0.12 27.06
CA THR A 314 -8.45 0.99 26.11
C THR A 314 -8.48 2.33 26.82
N MET A 315 -7.85 3.32 26.20
CA MET A 315 -7.80 4.71 26.65
C MET A 315 -8.31 5.59 25.52
N ARG A 316 -9.44 6.28 25.74
CA ARG A 316 -10.14 7.09 24.73
C ARG A 316 -10.26 8.53 25.21
N PHE A 317 -9.79 9.49 24.40
CA PHE A 317 -9.95 10.91 24.73
C PHE A 317 -11.42 11.32 24.58
N LEU A 318 -11.97 11.96 25.61
CA LEU A 318 -13.36 12.45 25.66
C LEU A 318 -13.45 13.97 25.46
N ASP A 319 -12.46 14.70 25.95
CA ASP A 319 -12.34 16.16 25.82
C ASP A 319 -10.86 16.56 25.83
N LEU A 320 -10.53 17.62 25.11
CA LEU A 320 -9.20 18.23 25.07
C LEU A 320 -9.37 19.74 25.17
N SER A 321 -8.93 20.37 26.26
CA SER A 321 -9.16 21.79 26.47
C SER A 321 -7.92 22.53 26.99
N GLY A 322 -7.79 23.79 26.58
CA GLY A 322 -6.74 24.69 27.05
C GLY A 322 -5.35 24.52 26.39
N PHE A 323 -5.22 23.68 25.37
CA PHE A 323 -3.98 23.48 24.60
C PHE A 323 -3.65 24.68 23.70
N ALA A 324 -2.37 25.05 23.63
CA ALA A 324 -1.88 26.13 22.78
C ALA A 324 -1.49 25.60 21.38
N LEU A 325 -1.53 26.49 20.39
CA LEU A 325 -0.99 26.28 19.04
C LEU A 325 0.54 26.51 18.99
N ALA A 326 1.29 26.05 20.00
CA ALA A 326 2.74 26.32 20.08
C ALA A 326 3.62 25.16 19.59
N GLY A 327 3.00 24.06 19.14
CA GLY A 327 3.70 22.92 18.52
C GLY A 327 4.16 21.87 19.53
N GLU A 328 3.58 21.86 20.74
CA GLU A 328 3.78 20.83 21.74
C GLU A 328 3.32 19.46 21.24
N ARG A 329 4.04 18.41 21.62
CA ARG A 329 3.68 17.02 21.31
C ARG A 329 3.14 16.33 22.55
N PHE A 330 1.99 15.69 22.42
CA PHE A 330 1.32 15.03 23.53
C PHE A 330 1.62 13.53 23.53
N TYR A 331 2.26 13.07 24.61
CA TYR A 331 2.67 11.69 24.79
C TYR A 331 2.05 11.05 26.01
N PHE A 332 1.88 9.73 25.95
CA PHE A 332 1.72 8.86 27.10
C PHE A 332 2.82 7.80 27.08
N SER A 333 3.47 7.56 28.23
CA SER A 333 4.56 6.57 28.31
C SER A 333 4.66 5.84 29.64
N LEU A 334 5.02 4.56 29.55
CA LEU A 334 5.14 3.62 30.67
C LEU A 334 6.46 2.86 30.59
N ASN A 335 7.05 2.55 31.75
CA ASN A 335 8.21 1.66 31.85
C ASN A 335 7.74 0.27 32.33
N GLY A 336 7.62 -0.71 31.44
CA GLY A 336 7.17 -2.07 31.76
C GLY A 336 8.24 -2.96 32.42
N GLN A 337 7.84 -3.96 33.24
CA GLN A 337 8.74 -4.94 33.89
C GLN A 337 9.45 -5.86 32.88
N SER A 338 8.82 -6.10 31.74
CA SER A 338 9.22 -7.04 30.70
C SER A 338 8.90 -6.47 29.31
N GLN A 339 9.32 -7.17 28.25
CA GLN A 339 8.89 -6.89 26.88
C GLN A 339 7.43 -7.33 26.61
N ASN A 340 6.65 -7.63 27.66
CA ASN A 340 5.31 -8.19 27.51
C ASN A 340 4.23 -7.11 27.43
N LEU A 341 4.51 -5.82 27.66
CA LEU A 341 3.51 -4.78 27.44
C LEU A 341 3.58 -4.31 25.98
N GLN A 342 2.44 -4.33 25.29
CA GLN A 342 2.30 -3.88 23.91
C GLN A 342 1.24 -2.81 23.78
N GLU A 343 1.19 -2.21 22.59
CA GLU A 343 0.24 -1.18 22.26
C GLU A 343 -0.34 -1.26 20.86
N LEU A 344 -1.51 -0.65 20.70
CA LEU A 344 -2.18 -0.51 19.43
C LEU A 344 -2.88 0.84 19.37
N GLU A 345 -2.63 1.61 18.31
CA GLU A 345 -3.47 2.74 17.94
C GLU A 345 -4.85 2.25 17.49
N LEU A 346 -5.92 2.92 17.94
CA LEU A 346 -7.30 2.54 17.58
C LEU A 346 -7.92 3.47 16.53
N ASP A 347 -7.23 4.56 16.19
CA ASP A 347 -7.61 5.49 15.13
C ASP A 347 -6.41 6.30 14.60
N CYS A 348 -6.63 7.08 13.54
CA CYS A 348 -5.60 7.86 12.85
C CYS A 348 -5.02 9.03 13.67
N MET A 349 -5.60 9.39 14.81
CA MET A 349 -5.15 10.52 15.65
C MET A 349 -4.09 10.09 16.66
N VAL A 350 -3.86 8.79 16.83
CA VAL A 350 -2.84 8.24 17.71
C VAL A 350 -1.81 7.46 16.93
N LYS A 351 -0.55 7.63 17.32
CA LYS A 351 0.57 6.85 16.80
C LYS A 351 1.24 6.07 17.92
N ALA A 352 1.17 4.75 17.84
CA ALA A 352 1.96 3.83 18.67
C ALA A 352 3.42 3.78 18.19
N ASN A 353 4.37 3.57 19.11
CA ASN A 353 5.79 3.43 18.75
C ASN A 353 6.30 2.04 19.15
N ALA A 354 6.86 1.29 18.21
CA ALA A 354 7.33 -0.09 18.42
C ALA A 354 8.64 -0.23 19.26
N ASN A 355 8.81 0.49 20.37
CA ASN A 355 9.98 0.34 21.24
C ASN A 355 9.71 -0.59 22.42
N ARG A 356 10.26 -1.81 22.35
CA ARG A 356 10.05 -2.91 23.32
C ARG A 356 10.55 -2.68 24.77
N SER A 357 11.16 -1.54 25.08
CA SER A 357 11.64 -1.23 26.44
C SER A 357 10.89 -0.09 27.14
N VAL A 358 10.19 0.74 26.37
CA VAL A 358 9.38 1.86 26.86
C VAL A 358 8.17 1.96 25.95
N PHE A 359 7.01 1.61 26.49
CA PHE A 359 5.74 1.83 25.81
C PHE A 359 5.54 3.33 25.62
N ARG A 360 5.17 3.75 24.40
CA ARG A 360 4.97 5.17 24.09
C ARG A 360 3.98 5.38 22.95
N VAL A 361 2.88 6.06 23.25
CA VAL A 361 1.95 6.58 22.24
C VAL A 361 2.04 8.10 22.15
N GLU A 362 1.85 8.60 20.93
CA GLU A 362 1.72 10.02 20.62
C GLU A 362 0.28 10.30 20.20
N ARG A 363 -0.40 11.23 20.88
CA ARG A 363 -1.62 11.85 20.35
C ARG A 363 -1.16 12.91 19.37
N GLN A 364 -1.34 12.67 18.08
CA GLN A 364 -0.85 13.53 17.03
C GLN A 364 -1.69 14.81 16.93
N ASN A 365 -1.06 15.93 16.54
CA ASN A 365 -1.76 17.16 16.13
C ASN A 365 -2.71 17.75 17.18
N LEU A 366 -2.24 17.95 18.42
CA LEU A 366 -3.00 18.34 19.63
C LEU A 366 -4.05 19.44 19.45
N TRP A 367 -3.84 20.32 18.49
CA TRP A 367 -4.71 21.44 18.14
C TRP A 367 -5.98 21.03 17.37
N GLU A 368 -5.96 19.90 16.67
CA GLU A 368 -7.08 19.40 15.89
C GLU A 368 -8.11 18.78 16.83
N THR A 369 -9.27 19.42 16.93
CA THR A 369 -10.38 19.05 17.83
C THR A 369 -11.73 19.18 17.13
N SER A 370 -11.74 19.22 15.80
CA SER A 370 -12.96 19.24 15.00
C SER A 370 -13.87 18.08 15.39
N ASN A 371 -15.16 18.37 15.54
CA ASN A 371 -16.18 17.35 15.81
C ASN A 371 -16.32 16.34 14.66
N SER A 372 -15.75 16.62 13.48
CA SER A 372 -15.72 15.69 12.34
C SER A 372 -14.66 14.57 12.48
N ASN A 373 -13.82 14.59 13.52
CA ASN A 373 -12.81 13.55 13.76
C ASN A 373 -12.96 12.91 15.15
N LYS A 374 -12.50 11.65 15.26
CA LYS A 374 -12.23 11.02 16.56
C LYS A 374 -11.17 11.84 17.31
N LEU A 375 -11.24 11.92 18.65
CA LEU A 375 -10.26 12.68 19.45
C LEU A 375 -8.93 11.93 19.70
N GLY A 376 -8.92 10.63 19.42
CA GLY A 376 -7.82 9.72 19.63
C GLY A 376 -8.14 8.59 20.62
N ALA A 377 -7.68 7.39 20.30
CA ALA A 377 -7.77 6.23 21.17
C ALA A 377 -6.60 5.27 20.96
N PHE A 378 -6.23 4.55 22.02
CA PHE A 378 -5.24 3.48 21.95
C PHE A 378 -5.56 2.37 22.96
N ALA A 379 -5.01 1.19 22.71
CA ALA A 379 -5.07 0.04 23.59
C ALA A 379 -3.69 -0.29 24.18
N LEU A 380 -3.72 -0.86 25.38
CA LEU A 380 -2.61 -1.55 26.04
C LEU A 380 -3.00 -3.00 26.24
N TYR A 381 -2.09 -3.93 26.01
CA TYR A 381 -2.34 -5.35 26.25
C TYR A 381 -1.06 -6.10 26.65
N GLU A 382 -1.24 -7.24 27.32
CA GLU A 382 -0.14 -8.13 27.66
C GLU A 382 0.15 -9.13 26.52
N PHE A 383 1.35 -9.08 25.97
CA PHE A 383 1.93 -10.15 25.15
C PHE A 383 2.33 -11.34 26.03
N LYS A 384 1.52 -12.40 25.96
CA LYS A 384 1.80 -13.70 26.59
C LYS A 384 2.55 -14.63 25.61
N ASP A 385 2.00 -14.78 24.41
CA ASP A 385 2.58 -15.46 23.26
C ASP A 385 1.91 -14.98 21.96
N THR A 386 2.36 -15.47 20.81
CA THR A 386 1.86 -15.03 19.50
C THR A 386 0.41 -15.40 19.24
N VAL A 387 -0.08 -16.51 19.82
CA VAL A 387 -1.46 -16.97 19.65
C VAL A 387 -2.39 -16.05 20.46
N GLN A 388 -2.06 -15.80 21.72
CA GLN A 388 -2.85 -14.90 22.56
C GLN A 388 -2.84 -13.45 22.05
N GLU A 389 -1.73 -13.00 21.45
CA GLU A 389 -1.67 -11.69 20.80
C GLU A 389 -2.67 -11.62 19.63
N ASP A 390 -2.76 -12.65 18.79
CA ASP A 390 -3.74 -12.68 17.69
C ASP A 390 -5.19 -12.67 18.21
N GLU A 391 -5.49 -13.44 19.26
CA GLU A 391 -6.82 -13.41 19.90
C GLU A 391 -7.17 -12.01 20.44
N THR A 392 -6.16 -11.29 20.96
CA THR A 392 -6.32 -9.92 21.48
C THR A 392 -6.51 -8.92 20.34
N LEU A 393 -5.76 -9.06 19.24
CA LEU A 393 -5.91 -8.22 18.05
C LEU A 393 -7.30 -8.42 17.42
N LEU A 394 -7.83 -9.65 17.37
CA LEU A 394 -9.21 -9.92 16.94
C LEU A 394 -10.23 -9.22 17.83
N ASP A 395 -10.09 -9.34 19.16
CA ASP A 395 -10.98 -8.65 20.11
C ASP A 395 -10.95 -7.13 19.91
N LEU A 396 -9.77 -6.54 19.77
CA LEU A 396 -9.62 -5.11 19.53
C LEU A 396 -10.24 -4.71 18.18
N TRP A 397 -10.03 -5.50 17.13
CA TRP A 397 -10.53 -5.19 15.80
C TRP A 397 -12.05 -5.22 15.71
N VAL A 398 -12.69 -6.18 16.40
CA VAL A 398 -14.15 -6.34 16.40
C VAL A 398 -14.83 -5.37 17.37
N ASN A 399 -14.27 -5.18 18.57
CA ASN A 399 -14.99 -4.51 19.66
C ASN A 399 -14.61 -3.04 19.86
N GLU A 400 -13.46 -2.59 19.36
CA GLU A 400 -12.91 -1.27 19.72
C GLU A 400 -12.96 -0.22 18.59
N GLY A 401 -13.69 -0.50 17.51
CA GLY A 401 -13.98 0.48 16.44
C GLY A 401 -12.77 0.84 15.58
N LEU A 402 -11.86 -0.11 15.41
CA LEU A 402 -10.80 -0.08 14.40
C LEU A 402 -11.40 -0.15 12.99
N PRO A 403 -10.74 0.46 11.98
CA PRO A 403 -11.17 0.33 10.58
C PRO A 403 -11.27 -1.14 10.18
N HIS A 404 -12.35 -1.50 9.49
CA HIS A 404 -12.57 -2.83 8.95
C HIS A 404 -13.22 -2.70 7.56
N PRO A 405 -13.10 -3.70 6.68
CA PRO A 405 -13.65 -3.62 5.34
C PRO A 405 -15.18 -3.67 5.32
N ALA A 406 -15.76 -3.26 4.21
CA ALA A 406 -17.20 -3.22 3.95
C ALA A 406 -17.78 -4.63 3.68
N VAL A 407 -17.79 -5.48 4.70
CA VAL A 407 -18.39 -6.82 4.61
C VAL A 407 -19.91 -6.75 4.80
N THR A 408 -20.66 -7.50 3.99
CA THR A 408 -22.11 -7.61 4.16
C THR A 408 -22.45 -8.39 5.44
N GLY A 409 -23.25 -7.79 6.33
CA GLY A 409 -23.71 -8.44 7.56
C GLY A 409 -23.10 -7.81 8.81
N VAL A 410 -23.03 -8.58 9.89
CA VAL A 410 -22.44 -8.12 11.16
C VAL A 410 -20.93 -8.35 11.13
N TRP A 411 -20.18 -7.31 11.46
CA TRP A 411 -18.75 -7.43 11.75
C TRP A 411 -18.57 -8.03 13.15
N ASP A 412 -18.46 -9.36 13.21
CA ASP A 412 -18.18 -10.11 14.42
C ASP A 412 -16.87 -10.90 14.30
N ARG A 413 -16.49 -11.62 15.37
CA ARG A 413 -15.25 -12.41 15.37
C ARG A 413 -15.19 -13.45 14.26
N ALA A 414 -16.30 -14.14 13.98
CA ALA A 414 -16.32 -15.18 12.95
C ALA A 414 -16.13 -14.57 11.55
N THR A 415 -16.76 -13.41 11.29
CA THR A 415 -16.55 -12.63 10.06
C THR A 415 -15.11 -12.15 9.94
N ALA A 416 -14.50 -11.61 11.00
CA ALA A 416 -13.11 -11.14 11.00
C ALA A 416 -12.11 -12.29 10.78
N GLU A 417 -12.35 -13.46 11.38
CA GLU A 417 -11.52 -14.65 11.18
C GLU A 417 -11.62 -15.18 9.74
N ALA A 418 -12.83 -15.24 9.17
CA ALA A 418 -13.03 -15.62 7.78
C ALA A 418 -12.33 -14.64 6.83
N TRP A 419 -12.44 -13.34 7.11
CA TRP A 419 -11.74 -12.32 6.33
C TRP A 419 -10.22 -12.49 6.37
N LEU A 420 -9.63 -12.80 7.54
CA LEU A 420 -8.19 -13.07 7.64
C LEU A 420 -7.78 -14.29 6.80
N ASP A 421 -8.59 -15.33 6.75
CA ASP A 421 -8.30 -16.51 5.92
C ASP A 421 -8.34 -16.16 4.42
N ASP A 422 -9.38 -15.43 3.98
CA ASP A 422 -9.50 -14.96 2.59
C ASP A 422 -8.34 -14.00 2.23
N TRP A 423 -7.94 -13.15 3.16
CA TRP A 423 -6.82 -12.23 2.97
C TRP A 423 -5.48 -12.96 2.86
N VAL A 424 -5.24 -13.98 3.70
CA VAL A 424 -4.02 -14.83 3.62
C VAL A 424 -3.96 -15.55 2.28
N GLU A 425 -5.08 -16.08 1.80
CA GLU A 425 -5.14 -16.74 0.49
C GLU A 425 -4.76 -15.76 -0.64
N MET A 426 -5.35 -14.57 -0.64
CA MET A 426 -5.06 -13.54 -1.64
C MET A 426 -3.62 -13.02 -1.55
N ALA A 427 -3.10 -12.78 -0.35
CA ALA A 427 -1.75 -12.23 -0.15
C ALA A 427 -0.63 -13.26 -0.25
N TYR A 428 -0.95 -14.56 -0.37
CA TYR A 428 0.05 -15.63 -0.47
C TYR A 428 0.99 -15.45 -1.67
N ASP A 429 0.42 -15.02 -2.80
CA ASP A 429 1.14 -14.70 -4.03
C ASP A 429 0.53 -13.46 -4.70
N THR A 430 1.26 -12.35 -4.64
CA THR A 430 0.88 -11.06 -5.24
C THR A 430 1.75 -10.73 -6.44
N SER A 431 2.35 -11.73 -7.09
CA SER A 431 3.23 -11.57 -8.25
C SER A 431 2.48 -10.95 -9.43
N TYR A 432 3.11 -10.00 -10.12
CA TYR A 432 2.45 -9.25 -11.18
C TYR A 432 3.37 -8.93 -12.37
N LEU A 433 2.75 -8.63 -13.51
CA LEU A 433 3.42 -8.03 -14.66
C LEU A 433 2.99 -6.56 -14.77
N ASN A 434 3.94 -5.63 -14.65
CA ASN A 434 3.67 -4.20 -14.84
C ASN A 434 3.81 -3.82 -16.31
N ILE A 435 2.74 -3.30 -16.93
CA ILE A 435 2.63 -3.14 -18.39
C ILE A 435 2.39 -1.68 -18.81
N VAL A 436 2.82 -1.35 -20.03
CA VAL A 436 2.50 -0.11 -20.75
C VAL A 436 1.99 -0.51 -22.15
N PRO A 437 0.67 -0.67 -22.32
CA PRO A 437 0.07 -0.89 -23.63
C PRO A 437 -0.03 0.42 -24.43
N ASP A 438 0.13 0.36 -25.76
CA ASP A 438 -0.08 1.50 -26.65
C ASP A 438 -1.54 1.63 -27.11
N THR A 439 -2.31 0.54 -27.07
CA THR A 439 -3.72 0.50 -27.49
C THR A 439 -4.58 -0.37 -26.56
N VAL A 440 -5.91 -0.21 -26.62
CA VAL A 440 -6.83 -1.06 -25.83
C VAL A 440 -6.71 -2.54 -26.22
N GLU A 441 -6.52 -2.84 -27.50
CA GLU A 441 -6.39 -4.21 -27.99
C GLU A 441 -5.11 -4.91 -27.50
N GLU A 442 -4.04 -4.15 -27.23
CA GLU A 442 -2.75 -4.70 -26.81
C GLU A 442 -2.77 -5.27 -25.39
N HIS A 443 -3.76 -4.91 -24.56
CA HIS A 443 -3.82 -5.36 -23.16
C HIS A 443 -3.85 -6.89 -23.05
N ASP A 444 -4.62 -7.55 -23.92
CA ASP A 444 -4.76 -9.01 -23.92
C ASP A 444 -3.46 -9.71 -24.37
N ASP A 445 -2.62 -9.04 -25.17
CA ASP A 445 -1.35 -9.60 -25.67
C ASP A 445 -0.29 -9.77 -24.56
N PHE A 446 -0.48 -9.13 -23.40
CA PHE A 446 0.37 -9.31 -22.22
C PHE A 446 0.03 -10.57 -21.40
N ILE A 447 -1.20 -11.07 -21.49
CA ILE A 447 -1.69 -12.19 -20.66
C ILE A 447 -0.82 -13.45 -20.80
N PRO A 448 -0.40 -13.88 -22.02
CA PRO A 448 0.46 -15.05 -22.16
C PRO A 448 1.81 -14.91 -21.45
N TYR A 449 2.39 -13.71 -21.42
CA TYR A 449 3.65 -13.45 -20.74
C TYR A 449 3.48 -13.48 -19.22
N ALA A 450 2.41 -12.85 -18.71
CA ALA A 450 2.06 -12.91 -17.30
C ALA A 450 1.81 -14.36 -16.84
N ALA A 451 1.14 -15.17 -17.65
CA ALA A 451 0.89 -16.58 -17.35
C ALA A 451 2.20 -17.40 -17.33
N SER A 452 3.15 -17.10 -18.23
CA SER A 452 4.43 -17.82 -18.31
C SER A 452 5.28 -17.68 -17.03
N MET A 453 5.27 -16.50 -16.42
CA MET A 453 5.92 -16.24 -15.12
C MET A 453 5.04 -16.58 -13.91
N ASP A 454 3.87 -17.20 -14.13
CA ASP A 454 2.84 -17.47 -13.12
C ASP A 454 2.46 -16.24 -12.27
N ALA A 455 2.29 -15.08 -12.93
CA ALA A 455 1.78 -13.88 -12.28
C ALA A 455 0.31 -14.05 -11.88
N LYS A 456 -0.07 -13.47 -10.74
CA LYS A 456 -1.44 -13.41 -10.24
C LYS A 456 -2.14 -12.10 -10.57
N ALA A 457 -1.43 -11.11 -11.11
CA ALA A 457 -2.05 -9.87 -11.55
C ALA A 457 -1.32 -9.17 -12.70
N ILE A 458 -2.07 -8.29 -13.38
CA ILE A 458 -1.51 -7.23 -14.22
C ILE A 458 -1.53 -5.93 -13.44
N TYR A 459 -0.42 -5.20 -13.44
CA TYR A 459 -0.30 -3.91 -12.79
C TYR A 459 -0.23 -2.79 -13.84
N MET A 460 -1.03 -1.74 -13.67
CA MET A 460 -1.05 -0.58 -14.58
C MET A 460 -0.86 0.75 -13.87
N TRP A 461 0.00 1.59 -14.43
CA TRP A 461 0.22 2.95 -13.93
C TRP A 461 -0.96 3.89 -14.23
N ASN A 462 -1.18 4.90 -13.37
CA ASN A 462 -2.26 5.88 -13.53
C ASN A 462 -2.12 6.75 -14.78
N SER A 463 -0.90 6.98 -15.29
CA SER A 463 -0.75 7.64 -16.59
C SER A 463 -1.30 6.83 -17.77
N ILE A 464 -1.62 5.54 -17.58
CA ILE A 464 -2.19 4.66 -18.60
C ILE A 464 -3.71 4.56 -18.39
N TRP A 465 -4.12 4.04 -17.23
CA TRP A 465 -5.54 3.75 -16.97
C TRP A 465 -6.40 5.01 -16.83
N ARG A 466 -5.83 6.09 -16.25
CA ARG A 466 -6.46 7.42 -16.10
C ARG A 466 -5.96 8.44 -17.11
N GLY A 467 -4.74 8.26 -17.62
CA GLY A 467 -4.14 9.16 -18.62
C GLY A 467 -3.34 10.32 -18.00
N GLU A 468 -3.36 10.46 -16.68
CA GLU A 468 -2.73 11.56 -15.93
C GLU A 468 -2.00 11.03 -14.70
N TYR A 469 -0.71 11.39 -14.54
CA TYR A 469 0.04 11.07 -13.32
C TYR A 469 -0.36 12.03 -12.19
N TRP A 470 0.04 13.30 -12.28
CA TRP A 470 -0.59 14.40 -11.56
C TRP A 470 -1.88 14.79 -12.28
N LEU A 471 -2.92 15.14 -11.54
CA LEU A 471 -4.22 15.46 -12.12
C LEU A 471 -4.22 16.89 -12.66
N HIS A 472 -4.77 17.09 -13.86
CA HIS A 472 -5.00 18.45 -14.37
C HIS A 472 -6.49 18.72 -14.51
N TYR A 473 -7.23 17.88 -15.22
CA TYR A 473 -8.66 18.10 -15.51
C TYR A 473 -9.55 16.89 -15.24
N ARG A 474 -8.98 15.71 -14.97
CA ARG A 474 -9.73 14.48 -14.70
C ARG A 474 -10.04 14.28 -13.23
N GLN A 475 -11.05 13.46 -12.95
CA GLN A 475 -11.36 13.00 -11.59
C GLN A 475 -10.47 11.82 -11.18
N ASN A 476 -10.42 11.53 -9.88
CA ASN A 476 -9.59 10.46 -9.30
C ASN A 476 -9.95 9.07 -9.82
N ASP A 477 -11.22 8.85 -10.12
CA ASP A 477 -11.87 7.61 -10.55
C ASP A 477 -12.17 7.57 -12.06
N GLU A 478 -11.80 8.62 -12.81
CA GLU A 478 -12.09 8.70 -14.24
C GLU A 478 -11.14 7.79 -15.06
N VAL A 479 -11.71 6.94 -15.91
CA VAL A 479 -10.94 6.09 -16.84
C VAL A 479 -10.64 6.86 -18.12
N ASN A 480 -9.38 6.78 -18.59
CA ASN A 480 -8.87 7.49 -19.76
C ASN A 480 -9.67 7.18 -21.05
N PRO A 481 -10.50 8.10 -21.58
CA PRO A 481 -11.28 7.86 -22.79
C PRO A 481 -10.43 7.73 -24.07
N ASP A 482 -9.19 8.22 -24.07
CA ASP A 482 -8.29 8.10 -25.23
C ASP A 482 -7.71 6.69 -25.35
N MET A 483 -7.45 6.03 -24.21
CA MET A 483 -7.05 4.62 -24.16
C MET A 483 -8.26 3.68 -24.15
N TYR A 484 -9.35 4.07 -23.48
CA TYR A 484 -10.55 3.26 -23.27
C TYR A 484 -11.79 4.00 -23.81
N PRO A 485 -12.12 3.87 -25.11
CA PRO A 485 -13.21 4.64 -25.72
C PRO A 485 -14.61 4.45 -25.10
N ALA A 486 -14.84 3.33 -24.40
CA ALA A 486 -16.04 3.05 -23.62
C ALA A 486 -15.83 3.24 -22.09
N GLY A 487 -14.78 3.95 -21.69
CA GLY A 487 -14.43 4.24 -20.30
C GLY A 487 -14.25 2.98 -19.46
N GLN A 488 -14.81 3.00 -18.24
CA GLN A 488 -14.75 1.88 -17.29
C GLN A 488 -15.25 0.56 -17.87
N THR A 489 -16.16 0.55 -18.85
CA THR A 489 -16.62 -0.70 -19.48
C THR A 489 -15.49 -1.45 -20.19
N ASN A 490 -14.54 -0.75 -20.84
CA ASN A 490 -13.39 -1.44 -21.45
C ASN A 490 -12.46 -2.00 -20.38
N LEU A 491 -12.19 -1.22 -19.33
CA LEU A 491 -11.30 -1.64 -18.24
C LEU A 491 -11.90 -2.83 -17.46
N GLN A 492 -13.22 -2.83 -17.25
CA GLN A 492 -13.95 -3.97 -16.68
C GLN A 492 -13.81 -5.22 -17.55
N ALA A 493 -13.99 -5.10 -18.86
CA ALA A 493 -13.85 -6.23 -19.77
C ALA A 493 -12.44 -6.84 -19.74
N PHE A 494 -11.41 -6.00 -19.59
CA PHE A 494 -10.05 -6.49 -19.38
C PHE A 494 -9.90 -7.19 -18.03
N SER A 495 -10.43 -6.62 -16.93
CA SER A 495 -10.42 -7.28 -15.62
C SER A 495 -11.12 -8.64 -15.62
N ASP A 496 -12.29 -8.73 -16.28
CA ASP A 496 -13.03 -9.98 -16.44
C ASP A 496 -12.20 -11.02 -17.23
N GLY A 497 -11.50 -10.58 -18.28
CA GLY A 497 -10.58 -11.43 -19.07
C GLY A 497 -9.37 -11.91 -18.27
N LEU A 498 -8.84 -11.09 -17.36
CA LEU A 498 -7.80 -11.51 -16.41
C LEU A 498 -8.34 -12.58 -15.46
N ALA A 499 -9.55 -12.40 -14.91
CA ALA A 499 -10.17 -13.36 -14.00
C ALA A 499 -10.40 -14.73 -14.66
N GLU A 500 -10.76 -14.76 -15.95
CA GLU A 500 -10.85 -16.01 -16.74
C GLU A 500 -9.50 -16.76 -16.83
N ASN A 501 -8.38 -16.06 -16.66
CA ASN A 501 -7.03 -16.60 -16.63
C ASN A 501 -6.45 -16.75 -15.21
N GLY A 502 -7.29 -16.60 -14.17
CA GLY A 502 -6.84 -16.70 -12.77
C GLY A 502 -5.95 -15.54 -12.32
N MET A 503 -6.08 -14.37 -12.95
CA MET A 503 -5.35 -13.15 -12.64
C MET A 503 -6.31 -12.03 -12.21
N SER A 504 -5.79 -11.08 -11.44
CA SER A 504 -6.51 -9.86 -11.04
C SER A 504 -5.89 -8.62 -11.68
N LEU A 505 -6.61 -7.50 -11.59
CA LEU A 505 -6.08 -6.20 -11.95
C LEU A 505 -5.49 -5.49 -10.72
N MET A 506 -4.38 -4.78 -10.90
CA MET A 506 -3.83 -3.85 -9.91
C MET A 506 -3.61 -2.49 -10.57
N LEU A 507 -3.98 -1.42 -9.87
CA LEU A 507 -3.87 -0.06 -10.35
C LEU A 507 -2.94 0.76 -9.47
N HIS A 508 -2.01 1.47 -10.08
CA HIS A 508 -1.30 2.55 -9.39
C HIS A 508 -2.26 3.72 -9.15
N TYR A 509 -2.15 4.36 -8.00
CA TYR A 509 -2.97 5.51 -7.63
C TYR A 509 -2.14 6.55 -6.87
N LEU A 510 -2.33 7.82 -7.24
CA LEU A 510 -1.75 8.97 -6.54
C LEU A 510 -2.82 9.53 -5.58
N CYS A 511 -2.51 9.51 -4.29
CA CYS A 511 -3.43 9.66 -3.18
C CYS A 511 -4.21 11.00 -3.22
N GLY A 512 -5.46 10.93 -3.69
CA GLY A 512 -6.52 11.90 -3.41
C GLY A 512 -6.32 13.34 -3.90
N THR A 513 -5.48 13.59 -4.90
CA THR A 513 -5.23 14.96 -5.40
C THR A 513 -6.35 15.45 -6.31
N ILE A 514 -6.42 16.76 -6.55
CA ILE A 514 -7.44 17.42 -7.39
C ILE A 514 -6.72 18.41 -8.31
N GLY A 515 -6.90 18.26 -9.62
CA GLY A 515 -6.22 19.09 -10.61
C GLY A 515 -6.72 20.53 -10.66
N GLU A 516 -5.90 21.45 -11.16
CA GLU A 516 -6.26 22.88 -11.29
C GLU A 516 -7.42 23.21 -12.25
N GLU A 517 -7.71 22.31 -13.18
CA GLU A 517 -8.75 22.43 -14.21
C GLU A 517 -9.81 21.32 -14.06
N ASP A 518 -9.84 20.64 -12.90
CA ASP A 518 -10.86 19.66 -12.55
C ASP A 518 -12.26 20.29 -12.68
N VAL A 519 -13.07 19.70 -13.56
CA VAL A 519 -14.37 20.24 -13.94
C VAL A 519 -15.41 20.23 -12.84
N GLU A 520 -15.23 19.39 -11.82
CA GLU A 520 -16.13 19.24 -10.69
C GLU A 520 -15.72 20.13 -9.51
N PHE A 521 -14.41 20.24 -9.24
CA PHE A 521 -13.93 20.81 -7.98
C PHE A 521 -13.19 22.15 -8.10
N THR A 522 -12.55 22.46 -9.23
CA THR A 522 -11.68 23.65 -9.35
C THR A 522 -12.02 24.56 -10.54
N ALA A 523 -12.68 24.03 -11.58
CA ALA A 523 -13.16 24.81 -12.71
C ALA A 523 -14.49 25.52 -12.37
N GLY A 524 -14.58 26.82 -12.64
CA GLY A 524 -15.79 27.59 -12.39
C GLY A 524 -16.07 27.79 -10.89
N ALA A 525 -17.11 27.13 -10.37
CA ALA A 525 -17.48 27.21 -8.96
C ALA A 525 -16.61 26.27 -8.13
N VAL A 526 -15.55 26.82 -7.53
CA VAL A 526 -14.57 26.06 -6.74
C VAL A 526 -15.24 25.44 -5.51
N HIS A 527 -14.97 24.17 -5.26
CA HIS A 527 -15.51 23.46 -4.11
C HIS A 527 -15.02 24.10 -2.80
N PRO A 528 -15.90 24.37 -1.82
CA PRO A 528 -15.52 25.06 -0.58
C PRO A 528 -14.58 24.24 0.31
N ASP A 529 -14.55 22.93 0.12
CA ASP A 529 -13.82 21.96 0.98
C ASP A 529 -12.40 21.66 0.49
N LEU A 530 -11.86 22.42 -0.48
CA LEU A 530 -10.44 22.33 -0.80
C LEU A 530 -9.60 22.87 0.36
N GLN A 531 -8.46 22.22 0.61
CA GLN A 531 -7.60 22.56 1.74
C GLN A 531 -7.07 23.99 1.65
N SER A 532 -7.47 24.81 2.62
CA SER A 532 -7.22 26.24 2.66
C SER A 532 -6.56 26.63 3.97
N TRP A 533 -5.63 27.59 3.92
CA TRP A 533 -5.04 28.17 5.13
C TRP A 533 -5.80 29.42 5.62
N GLY A 534 -6.79 29.90 4.88
CA GLY A 534 -7.67 31.00 5.28
C GLY A 534 -7.97 32.01 4.17
N THR A 535 -8.69 33.07 4.56
CA THR A 535 -9.10 34.16 3.69
C THR A 535 -8.41 35.47 4.11
N VAL A 536 -8.02 36.26 3.12
CA VAL A 536 -7.50 37.62 3.30
C VAL A 536 -8.35 38.59 2.48
N THR A 537 -8.49 39.82 2.93
CA THR A 537 -9.38 40.81 2.33
C THR A 537 -8.60 41.92 1.63
N LEU A 538 -9.02 42.32 0.42
CA LEU A 538 -8.40 43.43 -0.31
C LEU A 538 -8.56 44.77 0.42
N THR A 539 -7.46 45.50 0.57
CA THR A 539 -7.49 46.86 1.17
C THR A 539 -7.80 47.97 0.18
N GLN A 540 -7.64 47.70 -1.12
CA GLN A 540 -7.75 48.67 -2.19
C GLN A 540 -8.26 48.00 -3.47
N SER A 541 -8.80 48.81 -4.40
CA SER A 541 -9.18 48.31 -5.71
C SER A 541 -7.95 47.83 -6.49
N ILE A 542 -8.10 46.73 -7.20
CA ILE A 542 -7.10 46.23 -8.15
C ILE A 542 -7.70 46.13 -9.55
N SER A 543 -6.86 46.19 -10.58
CA SER A 543 -7.25 46.01 -11.98
C SER A 543 -6.73 44.68 -12.50
N ALA A 544 -7.19 44.22 -13.66
CA ALA A 544 -6.66 43.03 -14.34
C ALA A 544 -5.13 43.09 -14.61
N ALA A 545 -4.52 44.28 -14.60
CA ALA A 545 -3.07 44.46 -14.79
C ALA A 545 -2.27 44.58 -13.48
N SER A 546 -2.92 44.51 -12.31
CA SER A 546 -2.24 44.63 -11.02
C SER A 546 -1.34 43.42 -10.76
N THR A 547 -0.05 43.68 -10.53
CA THR A 547 0.98 42.66 -10.23
C THR A 547 1.43 42.66 -8.78
N SER A 548 0.84 43.53 -7.94
CA SER A 548 1.20 43.71 -6.54
C SER A 548 0.08 44.45 -5.81
N PHE A 549 -0.27 44.02 -4.60
CA PHE A 549 -1.30 44.67 -3.76
C PHE A 549 -1.26 44.22 -2.30
N THR A 550 -1.89 45.02 -1.44
CA THR A 550 -1.94 44.80 0.01
C THR A 550 -3.29 44.20 0.44
N VAL A 551 -3.24 43.21 1.32
CA VAL A 551 -4.38 42.51 1.91
C VAL A 551 -4.36 42.59 3.43
N VAL A 552 -5.49 42.31 4.08
CA VAL A 552 -5.60 42.15 5.54
C VAL A 552 -6.09 40.73 5.80
N PRO A 553 -5.40 39.93 6.64
CA PRO A 553 -5.91 38.60 7.03
C PRO A 553 -7.21 38.72 7.83
N ASP A 554 -8.15 37.81 7.58
CA ASP A 554 -9.37 37.71 8.37
C ASP A 554 -9.05 37.27 9.82
N PRO A 555 -9.94 37.51 10.80
CA PRO A 555 -9.69 37.11 12.18
C PRO A 555 -9.36 35.62 12.31
N GLY A 556 -8.22 35.30 12.94
CA GLY A 556 -7.75 33.93 13.14
C GLY A 556 -6.86 33.39 12.02
N VAL A 557 -6.71 34.09 10.90
CA VAL A 557 -5.85 33.68 9.78
C VAL A 557 -4.40 34.07 10.04
N ALA A 558 -3.51 33.08 9.99
CA ALA A 558 -2.06 33.25 10.13
C ALA A 558 -1.35 32.93 8.80
N LEU A 559 -0.25 33.63 8.52
CA LEU A 559 0.52 33.41 7.30
C LEU A 559 1.25 32.05 7.40
N PRO A 560 1.11 31.14 6.42
CA PRO A 560 1.81 29.87 6.44
C PRO A 560 3.33 30.02 6.52
N VAL A 561 3.97 29.18 7.33
CA VAL A 561 5.42 29.14 7.55
C VAL A 561 5.97 27.85 6.97
N LYS A 562 6.64 27.96 5.82
CA LYS A 562 7.25 26.82 5.16
C LYS A 562 8.49 26.35 5.92
N SER A 563 8.49 25.08 6.34
CA SER A 563 9.64 24.45 6.99
C SER A 563 10.76 24.13 6.01
N SER A 564 11.99 23.98 6.53
CA SER A 564 13.11 23.37 5.80
C SER A 564 13.02 21.84 5.76
N SER A 565 12.23 21.22 6.63
CA SER A 565 12.02 19.78 6.70
C SER A 565 10.74 19.36 5.98
N ALA A 566 10.75 18.18 5.35
CA ALA A 566 9.54 17.51 4.86
C ALA A 566 8.64 17.04 6.02
N TYR A 567 9.21 16.87 7.22
CA TYR A 567 8.51 16.41 8.41
C TYR A 567 8.72 17.44 9.53
N PRO A 568 8.06 18.61 9.47
CA PRO A 568 8.16 19.64 10.49
C PRO A 568 7.40 19.27 11.76
N VAL A 569 7.37 20.21 12.70
CA VAL A 569 6.36 20.23 13.75
C VAL A 569 4.99 20.38 13.07
N GLU A 570 4.09 19.44 13.33
CA GLU A 570 2.77 19.36 12.69
C GLU A 570 1.77 20.28 13.41
N ALA A 571 1.93 21.60 13.25
CA ALA A 571 1.04 22.60 13.85
C ALA A 571 0.90 23.84 12.96
N PRO A 572 -0.32 24.26 12.57
CA PRO A 572 -0.53 25.50 11.84
C PRO A 572 0.06 26.70 12.59
N PRO A 573 0.67 27.68 11.90
CA PRO A 573 0.70 27.81 10.44
C PRO A 573 1.91 27.10 9.77
N VAL A 574 2.65 26.24 10.48
CA VAL A 574 3.82 25.56 9.91
C VAL A 574 3.38 24.48 8.92
N ILE A 575 3.98 24.49 7.72
CA ILE A 575 3.71 23.51 6.67
C ILE A 575 5.00 22.81 6.20
N PRO A 576 4.93 21.57 5.68
CA PRO A 576 6.09 20.85 5.16
C PRO A 576 6.82 21.58 4.02
N SER A 577 8.10 21.28 3.84
CA SER A 577 8.96 21.89 2.81
C SER A 577 8.51 21.62 1.37
N PHE A 578 7.67 20.61 1.13
CA PHE A 578 7.13 20.29 -0.18
C PHE A 578 5.80 20.98 -0.49
N PHE A 579 5.11 21.59 0.48
CA PHE A 579 3.90 22.37 0.22
C PHE A 579 4.19 23.80 -0.26
N GLU A 580 3.27 24.36 -1.04
CA GLU A 580 3.19 25.79 -1.34
C GLU A 580 1.83 26.39 -0.95
N PHE A 581 1.83 27.69 -0.61
CA PHE A 581 0.67 28.40 -0.06
C PHE A 581 0.31 29.70 -0.79
N LYS A 582 1.01 30.02 -1.89
CA LYS A 582 0.93 31.33 -2.58
C LYS A 582 -0.07 31.32 -3.75
N THR A 583 -1.01 30.39 -3.73
CA THR A 583 -2.10 30.27 -4.71
C THR A 583 -3.40 30.72 -4.06
N PHE A 584 -4.16 31.53 -4.79
CA PHE A 584 -5.36 32.15 -4.23
C PHE A 584 -6.52 32.19 -5.23
N ARG A 585 -7.74 32.25 -4.70
CA ARG A 585 -8.99 32.49 -5.44
C ARG A 585 -9.59 33.84 -5.07
N LEU A 586 -9.86 34.69 -6.05
CA LEU A 586 -10.52 35.99 -5.91
C LEU A 586 -11.73 36.03 -6.84
N GLY A 587 -12.95 35.98 -6.30
CA GLY A 587 -14.14 35.79 -7.13
C GLY A 587 -14.00 34.55 -8.03
N ASP A 588 -14.13 34.75 -9.35
CA ASP A 588 -13.98 33.69 -10.35
C ASP A 588 -12.55 33.57 -10.93
N GLU A 589 -11.57 34.25 -10.33
CA GLU A 589 -10.18 34.29 -10.82
C GLU A 589 -9.20 33.50 -9.93
N TRP A 590 -8.38 32.66 -10.57
CA TRP A 590 -7.21 32.03 -9.95
C TRP A 590 -5.98 32.93 -10.12
N ILE A 591 -5.25 33.16 -9.03
CA ILE A 591 -4.03 33.97 -9.02
C ILE A 591 -2.91 33.27 -8.24
N SER A 592 -1.66 33.59 -8.56
CA SER A 592 -0.51 33.20 -7.74
C SER A 592 0.47 34.34 -7.53
N ALA A 593 1.08 34.41 -6.35
CA ALA A 593 2.09 35.42 -6.03
C ALA A 593 3.50 34.81 -5.98
N SER A 594 4.53 35.57 -6.37
CA SER A 594 5.91 35.13 -6.18
C SER A 594 6.35 35.26 -4.72
N SER A 595 5.81 36.24 -3.98
CA SER A 595 6.03 36.40 -2.55
C SER A 595 4.82 36.97 -1.82
N VAL A 596 4.67 36.57 -0.56
CA VAL A 596 3.72 37.12 0.42
C VAL A 596 4.52 37.60 1.63
N THR A 597 4.43 38.88 1.97
CA THR A 597 5.23 39.48 3.05
C THR A 597 4.33 40.10 4.11
N ASP A 598 4.47 39.68 5.37
CA ASP A 598 3.83 40.37 6.49
C ASP A 598 4.57 41.68 6.81
N HIS A 599 3.85 42.80 6.84
CA HIS A 599 4.40 44.10 7.22
C HIS A 599 4.50 44.34 8.74
N GLY A 600 3.95 43.45 9.56
CA GLY A 600 3.95 43.57 11.03
C GLY A 600 2.98 44.63 11.58
N ASN A 601 2.11 45.17 10.72
CA ASN A 601 1.10 46.16 11.07
C ASN A 601 -0.34 45.64 10.85
N GLY A 602 -0.51 44.33 10.68
CA GLY A 602 -1.79 43.69 10.37
C GLY A 602 -2.17 43.70 8.89
N THR A 603 -1.24 44.03 7.98
CA THR A 603 -1.42 43.93 6.53
C THR A 603 -0.33 43.10 5.90
N TRP A 604 -0.65 42.38 4.84
CA TRP A 604 0.30 41.58 4.06
C TRP A 604 0.40 42.09 2.62
N GLN A 605 1.57 41.95 2.04
CA GLN A 605 1.89 42.38 0.68
C GLN A 605 2.07 41.17 -0.22
N LEU A 606 1.26 41.09 -1.28
CA LEU A 606 1.43 40.13 -2.36
C LEU A 606 2.18 40.81 -3.50
N ASP A 607 3.31 40.22 -3.92
CA ASP A 607 4.13 40.74 -5.01
C ASP A 607 4.34 39.69 -6.11
N GLY A 608 4.63 40.18 -7.33
CA GLY A 608 4.82 39.34 -8.50
C GLY A 608 3.58 38.50 -8.83
N VAL A 609 2.40 39.10 -8.67
CA VAL A 609 1.12 38.43 -8.87
C VAL A 609 0.92 38.15 -10.36
N GLU A 610 0.75 36.87 -10.66
CA GLU A 610 0.24 36.36 -11.93
C GLU A 610 -1.28 36.24 -11.86
N ARG A 611 -1.97 36.80 -12.86
CA ARG A 611 -3.42 36.97 -12.93
C ARG A 611 -4.03 36.04 -13.98
N GLY A 612 -5.29 35.64 -13.80
CA GLY A 612 -6.05 34.82 -14.77
C GLY A 612 -5.44 33.44 -15.02
N LYS A 613 -5.04 32.71 -13.97
CA LYS A 613 -4.47 31.35 -14.11
C LYS A 613 -5.54 30.32 -14.50
N TRP A 614 -5.09 29.22 -15.09
CA TRP A 614 -5.91 28.02 -15.34
C TRP A 614 -7.25 28.34 -16.01
N ASN A 615 -7.15 29.03 -17.15
CA ASN A 615 -8.29 29.44 -18.00
C ASN A 615 -9.30 30.40 -17.34
N THR A 616 -8.97 31.01 -16.21
CA THR A 616 -9.75 32.10 -15.61
C THR A 616 -9.42 33.45 -16.23
N VAL A 617 -10.33 34.42 -16.10
CA VAL A 617 -10.17 35.76 -16.69
C VAL A 617 -9.72 36.75 -15.61
N ALA A 618 -8.63 37.47 -15.87
CA ALA A 618 -8.20 38.55 -15.00
C ALA A 618 -9.22 39.69 -14.95
N ASP A 619 -9.70 40.05 -13.75
CA ASP A 619 -10.71 41.10 -13.58
C ASP A 619 -10.28 42.21 -12.59
N SER A 620 -11.14 43.21 -12.42
CA SER A 620 -11.00 44.29 -11.45
C SER A 620 -11.85 44.03 -10.22
N TYR A 621 -11.24 44.19 -9.05
CA TYR A 621 -11.86 43.88 -7.76
C TYR A 621 -11.86 45.11 -6.86
N SER A 622 -12.89 45.22 -6.04
CA SER A 622 -13.10 46.33 -5.11
C SER A 622 -12.47 46.06 -3.74
N PRO A 623 -12.18 47.10 -2.94
CA PRO A 623 -11.76 46.91 -1.56
C PRO A 623 -12.85 46.17 -0.78
N GLY A 624 -12.44 45.27 0.11
CA GLY A 624 -13.36 44.44 0.90
C GLY A 624 -13.68 43.08 0.28
N GLU A 625 -13.23 42.78 -0.93
CA GLU A 625 -13.41 41.45 -1.52
C GLU A 625 -12.40 40.44 -0.94
N GLY A 626 -12.91 39.24 -0.65
CA GLY A 626 -12.16 38.15 -0.04
C GLY A 626 -11.35 37.36 -1.06
N LEU A 627 -10.11 37.05 -0.69
CA LEU A 627 -9.13 36.27 -1.42
C LEU A 627 -8.79 35.03 -0.58
N ARG A 628 -9.24 33.85 -1.00
CA ARG A 628 -8.98 32.60 -0.26
C ARG A 628 -7.65 31.99 -0.69
N GLY A 629 -6.80 31.63 0.27
CA GLY A 629 -5.50 31.00 0.04
C GLY A 629 -5.53 29.49 0.21
N TYR A 630 -4.82 28.76 -0.66
CA TYR A 630 -4.84 27.29 -0.71
C TYR A 630 -3.47 26.68 -0.45
N LEU A 631 -3.46 25.47 0.10
CA LEU A 631 -2.26 24.64 0.27
C LEU A 631 -2.17 23.63 -0.87
N ARG A 632 -0.99 23.52 -1.49
CA ARG A 632 -0.74 22.65 -2.64
C ARG A 632 0.53 21.81 -2.43
N PRO A 633 0.45 20.47 -2.38
CA PRO A 633 1.65 19.63 -2.31
C PRO A 633 2.44 19.72 -3.62
N TYR A 634 3.77 19.80 -3.50
CA TYR A 634 4.74 19.92 -4.59
C TYR A 634 4.49 21.08 -5.58
N ASN A 635 3.60 22.02 -5.21
CA ASN A 635 3.02 23.01 -6.11
C ASN A 635 2.36 22.42 -7.38
N GLN A 636 1.92 21.17 -7.32
CA GLN A 636 1.31 20.45 -8.45
C GLN A 636 -0.21 20.57 -8.41
N ASP A 637 -0.86 20.01 -7.38
CA ASP A 637 -2.33 19.84 -7.33
C ASP A 637 -2.95 20.50 -6.08
N PHE A 638 -4.27 20.46 -5.97
CA PHE A 638 -5.02 20.70 -4.74
C PHE A 638 -5.31 19.38 -4.03
N VAL A 639 -5.75 19.45 -2.77
CA VAL A 639 -6.22 18.30 -1.99
C VAL A 639 -7.47 18.73 -1.20
N PRO A 640 -8.38 17.79 -0.89
CA PRO A 640 -9.49 18.05 0.02
C PRO A 640 -8.99 18.34 1.44
N ASP A 641 -9.71 19.20 2.18
CA ASP A 641 -9.50 19.39 3.61
C ASP A 641 -9.85 18.10 4.36
N PRO A 642 -8.93 17.51 5.14
CA PRO A 642 -9.18 16.29 5.92
C PRO A 642 -10.37 16.35 6.89
N ASN A 643 -10.86 17.55 7.21
CA ASN A 643 -12.00 17.78 8.10
C ASN A 643 -13.36 17.85 7.38
N ALA A 644 -13.38 17.79 6.05
CA ALA A 644 -14.54 18.12 5.24
C ALA A 644 -15.06 16.93 4.42
N ALA A 645 -16.33 16.96 4.02
CA ALA A 645 -17.02 15.82 3.38
C ALA A 645 -16.45 15.46 1.99
N LEU A 646 -15.84 16.42 1.28
CA LEU A 646 -15.15 16.14 0.01
C LEU A 646 -14.02 15.11 0.18
N PHE A 647 -13.37 15.08 1.34
CA PHE A 647 -12.30 14.13 1.64
C PHE A 647 -12.82 12.69 1.59
N ASP A 648 -13.92 12.41 2.30
CA ASP A 648 -14.55 11.09 2.32
C ASP A 648 -15.11 10.72 0.95
N THR A 649 -15.62 11.71 0.19
CA THR A 649 -16.11 11.50 -1.18
C THR A 649 -15.01 10.98 -2.10
N ILE A 650 -13.81 11.57 -2.06
CA ILE A 650 -12.70 11.16 -2.92
C ILE A 650 -12.16 9.78 -2.53
N ALA A 651 -12.04 9.52 -1.23
CA ALA A 651 -11.64 8.20 -0.73
C ALA A 651 -12.65 7.10 -1.16
N THR A 652 -13.94 7.37 -1.01
CA THR A 652 -15.01 6.43 -1.37
C THR A 652 -15.02 6.13 -2.87
N ARG A 653 -14.90 7.13 -3.74
CA ARG A 653 -14.84 6.92 -5.21
C ARG A 653 -13.68 6.02 -5.63
N TRP A 654 -12.54 6.14 -4.95
CA TRP A 654 -11.41 5.25 -5.20
C TRP A 654 -11.75 3.81 -4.79
N ALA A 655 -12.32 3.59 -3.60
CA ALA A 655 -12.76 2.28 -3.16
C ALA A 655 -13.83 1.67 -4.09
N GLU A 656 -14.81 2.46 -4.53
CA GLU A 656 -15.85 2.03 -5.48
C GLU A 656 -15.27 1.55 -6.82
N LEU A 657 -14.25 2.25 -7.36
CA LEU A 657 -13.57 1.80 -8.57
C LEU A 657 -12.82 0.47 -8.34
N ASN A 658 -12.19 0.29 -7.18
CA ASN A 658 -11.51 -0.95 -6.82
C ASN A 658 -12.51 -2.11 -6.70
N ASN A 659 -13.63 -1.92 -6.00
CA ASN A 659 -14.70 -2.91 -5.86
C ASN A 659 -15.30 -3.29 -7.22
N ALA A 660 -15.57 -2.30 -8.08
CA ALA A 660 -16.11 -2.57 -9.40
C ALA A 660 -15.17 -3.45 -10.24
N LEU A 661 -13.86 -3.16 -10.21
CA LEU A 661 -12.86 -3.85 -10.99
C LEU A 661 -12.34 -5.14 -10.33
N GLY A 662 -12.63 -5.39 -9.05
CA GLY A 662 -12.12 -6.53 -8.28
C GLY A 662 -10.61 -6.51 -8.10
N THR A 663 -10.03 -5.35 -7.78
CA THR A 663 -8.58 -5.17 -7.70
C THR A 663 -7.99 -5.71 -6.40
N THR A 664 -6.96 -6.55 -6.48
CA THR A 664 -6.33 -7.17 -5.28
C THR A 664 -5.33 -6.27 -4.56
N LYS A 665 -5.26 -4.98 -4.94
CA LYS A 665 -4.33 -4.02 -4.36
C LYS A 665 -4.86 -2.59 -4.36
N SER A 666 -4.74 -1.95 -3.20
CA SER A 666 -4.99 -0.53 -2.99
C SER A 666 -3.67 0.23 -2.81
N GLU A 667 -3.28 1.00 -3.82
CA GLU A 667 -2.03 1.77 -3.83
C GLU A 667 -2.23 3.18 -3.25
N PHE A 668 -1.24 3.67 -2.49
CA PHE A 668 -1.25 5.00 -1.87
C PHE A 668 0.06 5.75 -2.16
N ASP A 669 0.39 5.94 -3.44
CA ASP A 669 1.51 6.81 -3.83
C ASP A 669 1.18 8.28 -3.51
N GLY A 670 2.17 9.09 -3.14
CA GLY A 670 1.94 10.46 -2.67
C GLY A 670 1.13 10.54 -1.37
N PHE A 671 1.22 9.52 -0.50
CA PHE A 671 0.55 9.46 0.81
C PHE A 671 0.73 10.74 1.64
N GLU A 672 1.87 11.43 1.47
CA GLU A 672 2.20 12.68 2.13
C GLU A 672 1.37 13.90 1.66
N ASN A 673 0.61 13.80 0.57
CA ASN A 673 -0.21 14.88 0.02
C ASN A 673 -1.29 15.38 1.00
N HIS A 674 -1.70 14.55 1.96
CA HIS A 674 -2.65 14.93 3.00
C HIS A 674 -1.99 15.38 4.31
N ARG A 675 -0.68 15.69 4.30
CA ARG A 675 0.09 16.04 5.52
C ARG A 675 0.22 17.53 5.83
N ALA A 676 -0.49 18.42 5.13
CA ALA A 676 -0.40 19.85 5.38
C ALA A 676 -0.78 20.23 6.83
N THR A 677 -1.69 19.45 7.42
CA THR A 677 -2.21 19.56 8.79
C THR A 677 -1.79 18.39 9.67
N GLY A 678 -0.72 17.68 9.30
CA GLY A 678 -0.16 16.56 10.07
C GLY A 678 -0.38 15.19 9.44
N SER A 679 0.28 14.16 10.00
CA SER A 679 0.32 12.81 9.42
C SER A 679 -1.00 12.04 9.50
N TRP A 680 -1.90 12.39 10.42
CA TRP A 680 -3.20 11.76 10.62
C TRP A 680 -4.12 11.83 9.39
N GLY A 681 -4.06 12.92 8.61
CA GLY A 681 -4.89 13.07 7.42
C GLY A 681 -4.62 11.99 6.38
N ALA A 682 -3.36 11.59 6.22
CA ALA A 682 -2.99 10.50 5.31
C ALA A 682 -3.53 9.15 5.78
N GLU A 683 -3.37 8.82 7.07
CA GLU A 683 -3.89 7.57 7.64
C GLU A 683 -5.42 7.54 7.66
N LYS A 684 -6.09 8.69 7.86
CA LYS A 684 -7.55 8.83 7.70
C LYS A 684 -7.98 8.51 6.27
N PHE A 685 -7.31 9.05 5.25
CA PHE A 685 -7.65 8.78 3.85
C PHE A 685 -7.62 7.27 3.56
N ALA A 686 -6.55 6.59 3.97
CA ALA A 686 -6.42 5.15 3.76
C ALA A 686 -7.44 4.34 4.58
N ALA A 687 -7.75 4.74 5.80
CA ALA A 687 -8.81 4.12 6.60
C ALA A 687 -10.18 4.25 5.93
N THR A 688 -10.54 5.44 5.45
CA THR A 688 -11.80 5.65 4.73
C THR A 688 -11.86 4.82 3.44
N VAL A 689 -10.76 4.66 2.69
CA VAL A 689 -10.72 3.76 1.55
C VAL A 689 -10.97 2.31 1.99
N TYR A 690 -10.25 1.83 3.01
CA TYR A 690 -10.37 0.46 3.51
C TYR A 690 -11.78 0.13 4.00
N GLU A 691 -12.41 1.05 4.74
CA GLU A 691 -13.78 0.93 5.25
C GLU A 691 -14.84 0.83 4.15
N ASN A 692 -14.48 1.14 2.90
CA ASN A 692 -15.36 1.04 1.74
C ASN A 692 -14.97 -0.08 0.75
N LEU A 693 -13.95 -0.90 1.04
CA LEU A 693 -13.57 -2.05 0.22
C LEU A 693 -14.36 -3.30 0.61
N ASP A 694 -14.85 -4.06 -0.38
CA ASP A 694 -15.71 -5.25 -0.16
C ASP A 694 -14.99 -6.60 -0.35
N HIS A 695 -13.69 -6.58 -0.65
CA HIS A 695 -12.86 -7.75 -0.88
C HIS A 695 -11.43 -7.57 -0.32
N PRO A 696 -10.71 -8.66 -0.02
CA PRO A 696 -9.33 -8.56 0.45
C PRO A 696 -8.41 -7.87 -0.57
N SER A 697 -7.62 -6.93 -0.08
CA SER A 697 -6.59 -6.26 -0.88
C SER A 697 -5.30 -6.09 -0.08
N THR A 698 -4.18 -6.09 -0.78
CA THR A 698 -2.90 -5.62 -0.21
C THR A 698 -2.81 -4.10 -0.33
N ALA A 699 -1.96 -3.47 0.49
CA ALA A 699 -1.76 -2.03 0.41
C ALA A 699 -0.31 -1.62 0.67
N ASN A 700 0.14 -0.59 -0.03
CA ASN A 700 1.47 -0.01 0.14
C ASN A 700 1.43 1.50 -0.12
N THR A 701 2.28 2.22 0.60
CA THR A 701 2.67 3.59 0.27
C THR A 701 3.94 3.59 -0.60
N SER A 702 4.36 4.77 -1.08
CA SER A 702 5.63 4.97 -1.77
C SER A 702 6.87 4.53 -0.96
N GLU A 703 6.76 4.49 0.37
CA GLU A 703 7.81 4.01 1.28
C GLU A 703 7.82 2.47 1.41
N GLY A 704 6.87 1.77 0.78
CA GLY A 704 6.73 0.32 0.79
C GLY A 704 5.96 -0.26 1.98
N ARG A 705 5.62 0.56 2.99
CA ARG A 705 4.81 0.11 4.15
C ARG A 705 3.30 0.16 3.84
N PRO A 706 2.48 -0.74 4.42
CA PRO A 706 1.02 -0.58 4.40
C PRO A 706 0.58 0.60 5.27
N PRO A 707 -0.54 1.28 4.93
CA PRO A 707 -1.23 2.17 5.86
C PRO A 707 -1.70 1.42 7.11
N ASN A 708 -1.92 2.13 8.22
CA ASN A 708 -2.23 1.49 9.50
C ASN A 708 -3.57 0.74 9.53
N ALA A 709 -4.51 1.09 8.65
CA ALA A 709 -5.85 0.47 8.56
C ALA A 709 -5.80 -1.01 8.15
N TRP A 710 -4.79 -1.45 7.38
CA TRP A 710 -4.59 -2.85 7.01
C TRP A 710 -3.95 -3.62 8.17
N ILE A 711 -4.76 -3.92 9.18
CA ILE A 711 -4.34 -4.59 10.41
C ILE A 711 -3.89 -6.04 10.16
N GLU A 712 -4.26 -6.66 9.04
CA GLU A 712 -3.91 -8.03 8.67
C GLU A 712 -2.39 -8.27 8.72
N TYR A 713 -1.58 -7.28 8.32
CA TYR A 713 -0.11 -7.34 8.38
C TYR A 713 0.45 -7.46 9.81
N ARG A 714 -0.34 -7.14 10.85
CA ARG A 714 0.07 -7.19 12.26
C ARG A 714 -0.09 -8.58 12.87
N PHE A 715 -1.00 -9.41 12.36
CA PHE A 715 -1.28 -10.74 12.90
C PHE A 715 -0.09 -11.69 12.74
N ASN A 716 0.19 -12.47 13.78
CA ASN A 716 1.23 -13.49 13.78
C ASN A 716 0.83 -14.70 12.94
N ARG A 717 -0.44 -15.13 12.97
CA ARG A 717 -0.96 -16.19 12.08
C ARG A 717 -0.78 -15.88 10.61
N VAL A 718 -0.91 -14.60 10.22
CA VAL A 718 -0.68 -14.14 8.85
C VAL A 718 0.81 -14.24 8.52
N LYS A 719 1.69 -13.72 9.38
CA LYS A 719 3.14 -13.85 9.20
C LYS A 719 3.57 -15.32 9.13
N ASP A 720 3.05 -16.17 10.00
CA ASP A 720 3.38 -17.60 10.03
C ASP A 720 2.90 -18.32 8.77
N ALA A 721 1.67 -18.04 8.30
CA ALA A 721 1.16 -18.55 7.03
C ALA A 721 1.99 -18.08 5.83
N LEU A 722 2.55 -16.87 5.92
CA LEU A 722 3.39 -16.25 4.92
C LEU A 722 4.90 -16.35 5.24
N GLY A 723 5.32 -17.34 6.04
CA GLY A 723 6.74 -17.67 6.23
C GLY A 723 7.61 -16.58 6.89
N GLY A 724 7.00 -15.67 7.64
CA GLY A 724 7.65 -14.59 8.40
C GLY A 724 7.14 -13.18 8.02
N THR A 725 7.84 -12.14 8.46
CA THR A 725 7.62 -10.76 7.96
C THR A 725 7.83 -10.75 6.45
N PHE A 726 6.96 -10.04 5.72
CA PHE A 726 6.92 -10.07 4.27
C PHE A 726 6.72 -8.69 3.65
N GLN A 727 6.89 -8.62 2.33
CA GLN A 727 6.53 -7.49 1.46
C GLN A 727 5.58 -8.00 0.38
N THR A 728 4.79 -7.12 -0.24
CA THR A 728 3.81 -7.50 -1.29
C THR A 728 4.07 -6.81 -2.63
N ARG A 729 5.08 -5.93 -2.69
CA ARG A 729 5.39 -5.11 -3.87
C ARG A 729 6.89 -4.90 -4.02
N GLN A 730 7.44 -5.42 -5.11
CA GLN A 730 8.68 -4.99 -5.75
C GLN A 730 8.60 -5.38 -7.23
N HIS A 731 9.43 -4.81 -8.10
CA HIS A 731 9.58 -5.32 -9.47
C HIS A 731 11.03 -5.21 -9.94
N ALA A 732 11.46 -6.19 -10.73
CA ALA A 732 12.74 -6.12 -11.43
C ALA A 732 12.58 -5.31 -12.72
N ALA A 733 13.58 -4.47 -13.02
CA ALA A 733 13.53 -3.60 -14.18
C ALA A 733 14.04 -4.32 -15.44
N LEU A 734 13.19 -4.43 -16.45
CA LEU A 734 13.50 -4.98 -17.77
C LEU A 734 12.98 -4.03 -18.86
N PHE A 735 13.83 -3.71 -19.82
CA PHE A 735 13.56 -2.73 -20.88
C PHE A 735 14.59 -2.93 -22.00
N LEU A 736 14.27 -2.48 -23.22
CA LEU A 736 15.26 -2.40 -24.29
C LEU A 736 16.18 -1.20 -24.07
N GLY A 737 17.48 -1.44 -24.10
CA GLY A 737 18.52 -0.45 -23.89
C GLY A 737 18.66 0.53 -25.05
N ASP A 738 19.48 1.55 -24.81
CA ASP A 738 19.93 2.48 -25.83
C ASP A 738 21.42 2.81 -25.63
N LYS A 739 21.91 3.78 -26.41
CA LYS A 739 23.30 4.24 -26.34
C LYS A 739 23.71 4.74 -24.95
N SER A 740 22.78 5.12 -24.08
CA SER A 740 23.01 5.64 -22.73
C SER A 740 22.89 4.60 -21.62
N ARG A 741 22.31 3.44 -21.88
CA ARG A 741 22.24 2.33 -20.91
C ARG A 741 21.88 1.03 -21.62
N ILE A 742 22.58 -0.05 -21.28
CA ILE A 742 22.35 -1.38 -21.87
C ILE A 742 21.01 -2.01 -21.47
N THR A 743 20.53 -2.92 -22.33
CA THR A 743 19.44 -3.86 -22.06
C THR A 743 19.83 -4.77 -20.87
N PRO A 744 19.05 -4.81 -19.76
CA PRO A 744 19.32 -5.70 -18.62
C PRO A 744 19.28 -7.17 -19.04
N GLY A 745 20.21 -7.99 -18.56
CA GLY A 745 20.20 -9.43 -18.81
C GLY A 745 19.70 -10.23 -17.61
N LEU A 746 19.86 -11.56 -17.67
CA LEU A 746 19.47 -12.46 -16.58
C LEU A 746 20.15 -12.13 -15.23
N GLU A 747 21.39 -11.64 -15.23
CA GLU A 747 22.12 -11.34 -13.99
C GLU A 747 21.46 -10.20 -13.20
N GLU A 748 21.05 -9.13 -13.88
CA GLU A 748 20.35 -8.02 -13.25
C GLU A 748 19.01 -8.47 -12.64
N ILE A 749 18.25 -9.30 -13.37
CA ILE A 749 16.96 -9.81 -12.89
C ILE A 749 17.16 -10.77 -11.71
N GLU A 750 18.15 -11.66 -11.79
CA GLU A 750 18.46 -12.63 -10.74
C GLU A 750 18.91 -11.96 -9.43
N HIS A 751 19.66 -10.86 -9.53
CA HIS A 751 20.02 -10.08 -8.33
C HIS A 751 18.78 -9.52 -7.62
N GLU A 752 17.78 -9.02 -8.37
CA GLU A 752 16.51 -8.59 -7.80
C GLU A 752 15.71 -9.76 -7.23
N MET A 753 15.66 -10.92 -7.90
CA MET A 753 14.97 -12.10 -7.37
C MET A 753 15.57 -12.57 -6.04
N ASN A 754 16.91 -12.57 -5.93
CA ASN A 754 17.60 -12.82 -4.67
C ASN A 754 17.22 -11.81 -3.58
N LYS A 755 17.11 -10.51 -3.93
CA LYS A 755 16.63 -9.48 -2.99
C LYS A 755 15.19 -9.74 -2.55
N PHE A 756 14.30 -10.12 -3.47
CA PHE A 756 12.90 -10.41 -3.18
C PHE A 756 12.78 -11.60 -2.24
N MET A 757 13.58 -12.64 -2.47
CA MET A 757 13.72 -13.78 -1.57
C MET A 757 14.18 -13.33 -0.18
N ASN A 758 15.23 -12.52 -0.04
CA ASN A 758 15.68 -12.05 1.29
C ASN A 758 14.60 -11.27 2.05
N LEU A 759 13.79 -10.48 1.34
CA LEU A 759 12.69 -9.70 1.91
C LEU A 759 11.42 -10.53 2.20
N ASN A 760 11.44 -11.85 1.94
CA ASN A 760 10.26 -12.71 1.95
C ASN A 760 9.09 -12.07 1.17
N ASN A 761 9.41 -11.52 0.00
CA ASN A 761 8.46 -10.80 -0.83
C ASN A 761 7.42 -11.78 -1.40
N ARG A 762 6.17 -11.35 -1.48
CA ARG A 762 5.04 -12.08 -2.07
C ARG A 762 4.73 -11.63 -3.50
N GLY A 763 5.28 -10.50 -3.94
CA GLY A 763 5.14 -10.01 -5.31
C GLY A 763 6.41 -10.18 -6.15
N PHE A 764 6.61 -11.35 -6.76
CA PHE A 764 7.72 -11.60 -7.70
C PHE A 764 7.36 -11.08 -9.09
N SER A 765 7.80 -9.86 -9.40
CA SER A 765 7.23 -9.11 -10.53
C SER A 765 8.27 -8.50 -11.46
N LEU A 766 7.85 -8.24 -12.70
CA LEU A 766 8.63 -7.52 -13.72
C LEU A 766 7.99 -6.16 -14.04
N GLY A 767 8.82 -5.17 -14.34
CA GLY A 767 8.43 -3.82 -14.75
C GLY A 767 9.56 -3.09 -15.44
N SER A 768 9.44 -1.78 -15.63
CA SER A 768 10.48 -0.93 -16.25
C SER A 768 11.20 -0.07 -15.20
N TYR A 769 12.38 0.45 -15.55
CA TYR A 769 13.16 1.38 -14.73
C TYR A 769 12.42 2.72 -14.48
N ASP A 770 11.49 3.09 -15.37
CA ASP A 770 10.73 4.33 -15.28
C ASP A 770 9.45 4.20 -14.46
N VAL A 771 9.28 3.07 -13.76
CA VAL A 771 8.14 2.68 -12.89
C VAL A 771 6.79 2.52 -13.57
N LYS A 772 6.65 2.99 -14.82
CA LYS A 772 5.37 2.94 -15.57
C LYS A 772 4.97 1.54 -16.01
N GLY A 773 5.94 0.73 -16.43
CA GLY A 773 5.73 -0.66 -16.87
C GLY A 773 6.47 -0.99 -18.16
N MET A 774 6.37 -2.25 -18.60
CA MET A 774 7.04 -2.75 -19.80
C MET A 774 6.15 -2.64 -21.03
N SER A 775 6.75 -2.30 -22.16
CA SER A 775 6.08 -2.33 -23.46
C SER A 775 6.06 -3.75 -24.04
N LEU A 776 5.06 -4.05 -24.88
CA LEU A 776 5.01 -5.33 -25.60
C LEU A 776 6.22 -5.53 -26.51
N ASN A 777 6.76 -4.45 -27.09
CA ASN A 777 7.98 -4.50 -27.88
C ASN A 777 9.19 -5.03 -27.08
N THR A 778 9.28 -4.70 -25.78
CA THR A 778 10.33 -5.25 -24.90
C THR A 778 10.15 -6.76 -24.75
N LEU A 779 8.92 -7.21 -24.48
CA LEU A 779 8.58 -8.62 -24.32
C LEU A 779 8.86 -9.45 -25.59
N GLN A 780 8.65 -8.85 -26.77
CA GLN A 780 8.83 -9.52 -28.06
C GLN A 780 10.26 -9.50 -28.59
N THR A 781 11.06 -8.49 -28.23
CA THR A 781 12.40 -8.26 -28.82
C THR A 781 13.53 -8.82 -27.96
N HIS A 782 13.34 -8.88 -26.64
CA HIS A 782 14.38 -9.33 -25.72
C HIS A 782 14.70 -10.82 -25.93
N GLY A 783 15.93 -11.14 -26.32
CA GLY A 783 16.31 -12.48 -26.76
C GLY A 783 16.37 -13.54 -25.65
N GLN A 784 16.27 -13.13 -24.39
CA GLN A 784 16.20 -14.02 -23.22
C GLN A 784 14.86 -13.95 -22.49
N MET A 785 13.79 -13.43 -23.10
CA MET A 785 12.50 -13.23 -22.42
C MET A 785 11.96 -14.51 -21.77
N ASP A 786 11.92 -15.64 -22.49
CA ASP A 786 11.42 -16.91 -21.94
C ASP A 786 12.21 -17.33 -20.69
N ALA A 787 13.55 -17.24 -20.75
CA ALA A 787 14.41 -17.54 -19.62
C ALA A 787 14.21 -16.59 -18.43
N VAL A 788 13.89 -15.31 -18.69
CA VAL A 788 13.56 -14.35 -17.64
C VAL A 788 12.23 -14.72 -16.96
N LEU A 789 11.21 -15.11 -17.73
CA LEU A 789 9.91 -15.50 -17.18
C LEU A 789 10.00 -16.78 -16.36
N ASP A 790 10.75 -17.78 -16.85
CA ASP A 790 11.08 -19.00 -16.12
C ASP A 790 11.84 -18.69 -14.83
N LEU A 791 12.87 -17.82 -14.89
CA LEU A 791 13.63 -17.41 -13.72
C LEU A 791 12.74 -16.80 -12.64
N VAL A 792 11.81 -15.90 -12.99
CA VAL A 792 10.92 -15.28 -12.00
C VAL A 792 10.01 -16.31 -11.34
N ARG A 793 9.39 -17.21 -12.14
CA ARG A 793 8.55 -18.30 -11.63
C ARG A 793 9.34 -19.21 -10.69
N ASP A 794 10.51 -19.67 -11.11
CA ASP A 794 11.29 -20.64 -10.35
C ASP A 794 11.82 -20.04 -9.05
N TRP A 795 12.24 -18.77 -9.06
CA TRP A 795 12.62 -18.04 -7.83
C TRP A 795 11.45 -17.82 -6.88
N LYS A 796 10.26 -17.55 -7.41
CA LYS A 796 9.04 -17.41 -6.61
C LYS A 796 8.74 -18.72 -5.85
N ASP A 797 8.70 -19.84 -6.58
CA ASP A 797 8.42 -21.16 -6.01
C ASP A 797 9.48 -21.55 -4.96
N ALA A 798 10.76 -21.34 -5.28
CA ALA A 798 11.86 -21.60 -4.37
C ALA A 798 11.80 -20.70 -3.12
N SER A 799 11.48 -19.41 -3.28
CA SER A 799 11.31 -18.50 -2.16
C SER A 799 10.16 -18.92 -1.25
N PHE A 800 9.00 -19.30 -1.79
CA PHE A 800 7.84 -19.70 -0.97
C PHE A 800 8.08 -21.02 -0.21
N ALA A 801 8.94 -21.89 -0.71
CA ALA A 801 9.31 -23.14 -0.07
C ALA A 801 10.39 -23.00 1.04
N LEU A 802 11.10 -21.87 1.12
CA LEU A 802 12.15 -21.66 2.12
C LEU A 802 11.58 -21.47 3.53
N THR A 803 12.20 -22.14 4.51
CA THR A 803 11.96 -21.84 5.92
C THR A 803 12.60 -20.50 6.31
N PRO A 804 12.12 -19.83 7.39
CA PRO A 804 12.76 -18.61 7.90
C PRO A 804 14.25 -18.80 8.23
N ALA A 805 14.65 -19.98 8.69
CA ALA A 805 16.04 -20.28 9.04
C ALA A 805 16.94 -20.42 7.80
N GLU A 806 16.44 -21.08 6.74
CA GLU A 806 17.17 -21.19 5.47
C GLU A 806 17.29 -19.80 4.82
N ARG A 807 16.20 -19.04 4.74
CA ARG A 807 16.22 -17.66 4.24
C ARG A 807 17.22 -16.79 5.00
N ALA A 808 17.21 -16.83 6.34
CA ALA A 808 18.16 -16.09 7.16
C ALA A 808 19.63 -16.52 6.93
N SER A 809 19.88 -17.79 6.59
CA SER A 809 21.24 -18.26 6.25
C SER A 809 21.73 -17.73 4.91
N MET A 810 20.80 -17.33 4.03
CA MET A 810 21.08 -16.75 2.72
C MET A 810 21.28 -15.23 2.75
N GLU A 811 21.08 -14.56 3.90
CA GLU A 811 21.21 -13.10 4.04
C GLU A 811 22.59 -12.58 3.58
N ASN A 812 22.59 -11.91 2.45
CA ASN A 812 23.78 -11.43 1.76
C ASN A 812 23.77 -9.91 1.54
N PHE A 813 22.66 -9.24 1.81
CA PHE A 813 22.55 -7.80 1.64
C PHE A 813 23.11 -7.07 2.87
N ARG A 814 23.52 -5.82 2.64
CA ARG A 814 24.14 -4.95 3.64
C ARG A 814 23.39 -3.64 3.71
N GLY A 815 23.38 -3.09 4.93
CA GLY A 815 22.88 -1.75 5.17
C GLY A 815 23.66 -0.72 4.36
N TYR A 816 22.97 0.38 4.08
CA TYR A 816 23.47 1.47 3.27
C TYR A 816 24.55 2.31 4.03
N ASP A 817 25.63 2.73 3.34
CA ASP A 817 26.70 3.57 3.91
C ASP A 817 26.34 5.06 3.85
N GLY A 818 25.83 5.60 4.95
CA GLY A 818 25.38 7.00 5.09
C GLY A 818 26.32 8.09 4.56
N ALA A 819 27.63 7.83 4.40
CA ALA A 819 28.55 8.79 3.80
C ALA A 819 28.29 9.03 2.29
N ARG A 820 27.59 8.12 1.62
CA ARG A 820 27.32 8.13 0.17
C ARG A 820 25.90 8.59 -0.19
N SER A 821 25.16 9.24 0.72
CA SER A 821 23.67 9.21 0.64
C SER A 821 23.13 10.18 -0.37
N SER A 822 23.96 11.18 -0.66
CA SER A 822 23.81 12.11 -1.76
C SER A 822 23.91 11.44 -3.14
N ILE A 823 24.68 10.36 -3.30
CA ILE A 823 24.89 9.71 -4.61
C ILE A 823 23.99 8.50 -4.82
N ASN A 824 24.08 7.48 -3.96
CA ASN A 824 23.52 6.15 -4.20
C ASN A 824 22.08 5.97 -3.70
N GLY A 825 21.50 7.00 -3.08
CA GLY A 825 20.24 6.87 -2.33
C GLY A 825 20.39 5.96 -1.10
N ASN A 826 19.26 5.59 -0.48
CA ASN A 826 19.23 4.74 0.72
C ASN A 826 18.94 3.27 0.37
N HIS A 827 19.71 2.67 -0.54
CA HIS A 827 19.47 1.30 -1.00
C HIS A 827 20.53 0.30 -0.51
N PRO A 828 20.13 -0.95 -0.22
CA PRO A 828 21.06 -2.00 0.16
C PRO A 828 21.96 -2.42 -1.03
N TRP A 829 23.07 -3.05 -0.70
CA TRP A 829 24.05 -3.60 -1.64
C TRP A 829 24.49 -4.98 -1.17
N ALA A 830 25.19 -5.74 -2.01
CA ALA A 830 25.66 -7.07 -1.65
C ALA A 830 27.06 -7.39 -2.20
N GLU A 831 27.89 -8.06 -1.40
CA GLU A 831 29.23 -8.57 -1.78
C GLU A 831 29.16 -9.90 -2.55
N SER A 832 28.01 -10.55 -2.48
CA SER A 832 27.69 -11.81 -3.16
C SER A 832 26.20 -11.81 -3.50
N HIS A 833 25.77 -12.66 -4.42
CA HIS A 833 24.35 -12.91 -4.65
C HIS A 833 24.09 -14.40 -4.90
N TRP A 834 22.93 -14.89 -4.45
CA TRP A 834 22.51 -16.26 -4.72
C TRP A 834 21.91 -16.34 -6.12
N ARG A 835 22.20 -17.44 -6.80
CA ARG A 835 21.65 -17.84 -8.09
C ARG A 835 20.91 -19.14 -7.96
N LEU A 836 19.84 -19.30 -8.73
CA LEU A 836 19.04 -20.52 -8.71
C LEU A 836 19.41 -21.37 -9.93
N ASP A 837 20.08 -22.49 -9.69
CA ASP A 837 20.58 -23.41 -10.71
C ASP A 837 19.82 -24.74 -10.65
N GLY A 838 18.49 -24.69 -10.77
CA GLY A 838 17.62 -25.87 -10.68
C GLY A 838 17.59 -26.50 -9.29
N SER A 839 18.43 -27.51 -9.05
CA SER A 839 18.47 -28.26 -7.78
C SER A 839 19.07 -27.49 -6.61
N ASP A 840 19.81 -26.41 -6.87
CA ASP A 840 20.59 -25.71 -5.87
C ASP A 840 20.53 -24.19 -6.03
N PHE A 841 20.60 -23.50 -4.89
CA PHE A 841 21.07 -22.13 -4.81
C PHE A 841 22.59 -22.11 -4.73
N ARG A 842 23.24 -21.34 -5.59
CA ARG A 842 24.70 -21.13 -5.54
C ARG A 842 25.03 -19.69 -5.21
N LYS A 843 25.97 -19.48 -4.30
CA LYS A 843 26.38 -18.14 -3.90
C LYS A 843 27.55 -17.67 -4.73
N TRP A 844 27.34 -16.59 -5.47
CA TRP A 844 28.32 -16.03 -6.38
C TRP A 844 28.92 -14.75 -5.85
N HIS A 845 30.25 -14.65 -5.95
CA HIS A 845 31.03 -13.46 -5.63
C HIS A 845 31.59 -12.88 -6.94
N ALA A 846 31.60 -11.56 -7.06
CA ALA A 846 32.30 -10.90 -8.16
C ALA A 846 33.73 -10.58 -7.75
N LEU A 847 34.64 -10.55 -8.73
CA LEU A 847 36.03 -10.14 -8.52
C LEU A 847 36.20 -8.71 -9.03
N GLY A 848 36.40 -7.78 -8.09
CA GLY A 848 36.65 -6.37 -8.37
C GLY A 848 38.11 -6.12 -8.76
N THR A 849 38.46 -4.84 -8.87
CA THR A 849 39.85 -4.39 -9.03
C THR A 849 40.20 -3.35 -7.99
N ASP A 850 41.41 -2.82 -8.04
CA ASP A 850 41.84 -1.65 -7.26
C ASP A 850 40.97 -0.39 -7.50
N GLN A 851 40.34 -0.29 -8.67
CA GLN A 851 39.49 0.85 -9.06
C GLN A 851 37.99 0.52 -9.05
N TYR A 852 37.62 -0.70 -9.46
CA TYR A 852 36.23 -1.11 -9.65
C TYR A 852 35.74 -1.99 -8.50
N THR A 853 34.50 -1.77 -8.08
CA THR A 853 33.90 -2.50 -6.97
C THR A 853 33.63 -3.98 -7.33
N HIS A 854 33.59 -4.82 -6.31
CA HIS A 854 33.11 -6.20 -6.38
C HIS A 854 31.65 -6.33 -5.90
N GLU A 855 31.00 -5.21 -5.62
CA GLU A 855 29.69 -5.14 -4.99
C GLU A 855 28.59 -4.98 -6.07
N TRP A 856 27.48 -5.69 -5.87
CA TRP A 856 26.23 -5.38 -6.57
C TRP A 856 25.51 -4.26 -5.83
N HIS A 857 25.15 -3.21 -6.56
CA HIS A 857 24.41 -2.07 -6.03
C HIS A 857 23.01 -1.99 -6.64
N PHE A 858 22.14 -1.24 -5.99
CA PHE A 858 20.81 -0.89 -6.50
C PHE A 858 20.67 0.63 -6.58
N GLY A 859 20.30 1.15 -7.76
CA GLY A 859 19.97 2.56 -7.96
C GLY A 859 18.45 2.79 -7.99
N GLN A 860 17.96 3.80 -7.27
CA GLN A 860 16.54 4.17 -7.28
C GLN A 860 16.06 4.51 -8.70
N GLU A 861 14.98 3.88 -9.17
CA GLU A 861 14.47 4.09 -10.55
C GLU A 861 15.53 3.85 -11.64
N HIS A 862 16.54 3.06 -11.31
CA HIS A 862 17.56 2.54 -12.22
C HIS A 862 17.49 1.02 -12.20
N GLY A 863 17.55 0.41 -11.01
CA GLY A 863 17.62 -1.04 -10.81
C GLY A 863 19.04 -1.49 -10.49
N THR A 864 19.30 -2.78 -10.65
CA THR A 864 20.60 -3.41 -10.37
C THR A 864 21.74 -2.77 -11.17
N ILE A 865 22.87 -2.56 -10.49
CA ILE A 865 24.15 -2.15 -11.05
C ILE A 865 25.13 -3.29 -10.79
N THR A 866 25.51 -3.98 -11.86
CA THR A 866 26.38 -5.14 -11.81
C THR A 866 27.86 -4.73 -11.71
N PRO A 867 28.67 -5.46 -10.93
CA PRO A 867 30.11 -5.22 -10.84
C PRO A 867 30.76 -5.58 -12.18
N ARG A 868 31.34 -4.57 -12.83
CA ARG A 868 32.16 -4.71 -14.04
C ARG A 868 33.39 -3.81 -13.94
N PHE A 869 34.45 -4.22 -14.62
CA PHE A 869 35.63 -3.42 -14.87
C PHE A 869 35.88 -3.30 -16.38
N TYR A 870 36.75 -2.38 -16.76
CA TYR A 870 37.01 -2.05 -18.17
C TYR A 870 38.48 -2.24 -18.50
N VAL A 871 38.75 -3.00 -19.55
CA VAL A 871 40.10 -3.29 -20.03
C VAL A 871 40.18 -3.10 -21.54
N GLN A 872 41.38 -2.80 -22.02
CA GLN A 872 41.68 -2.79 -23.44
C GLN A 872 42.12 -4.16 -23.95
N ASN A 873 41.92 -4.44 -25.23
CA ASN A 873 42.33 -5.67 -25.89
C ASN A 873 43.82 -5.98 -25.68
N GLY A 874 44.11 -7.11 -25.04
CA GLY A 874 45.47 -7.55 -24.69
C GLY A 874 46.01 -6.98 -23.38
N GLN A 875 45.26 -6.12 -22.68
CA GLN A 875 45.63 -5.62 -21.36
C GLN A 875 45.39 -6.69 -20.29
N SER A 876 46.32 -6.79 -19.34
CA SER A 876 46.19 -7.63 -18.16
C SER A 876 45.68 -6.79 -16.98
N GLN A 877 44.63 -7.28 -16.31
CA GLN A 877 44.03 -6.64 -15.14
C GLN A 877 44.25 -7.50 -13.90
N SER A 878 44.71 -6.87 -12.82
CA SER A 878 44.76 -7.51 -11.51
C SER A 878 43.36 -7.53 -10.89
N LEU A 879 42.98 -8.68 -10.34
CA LEU A 879 41.71 -8.87 -9.65
C LEU A 879 41.92 -8.95 -8.14
N GLU A 880 40.96 -8.41 -7.40
CA GLU A 880 40.87 -8.60 -5.96
C GLU A 880 40.13 -9.90 -5.69
N VAL A 881 40.84 -10.88 -5.13
CA VAL A 881 40.32 -12.22 -4.84
C VAL A 881 40.01 -12.31 -3.35
N PRO A 882 38.76 -12.61 -2.95
CA PRO A 882 38.42 -12.91 -1.56
C PRO A 882 39.24 -14.09 -1.03
N VAL A 883 39.56 -14.05 0.27
CA VAL A 883 40.45 -15.04 0.92
C VAL A 883 39.93 -16.48 0.81
N GLU A 884 38.60 -16.66 0.73
CA GLU A 884 37.97 -17.96 0.52
C GLU A 884 38.31 -18.61 -0.84
N PHE A 885 38.76 -17.81 -1.82
CA PHE A 885 39.12 -18.28 -3.16
C PHE A 885 40.64 -18.24 -3.44
N ASP A 886 41.49 -18.11 -2.41
CA ASP A 886 42.96 -18.13 -2.54
C ASP A 886 43.49 -19.41 -3.20
N SER A 887 42.71 -20.51 -3.15
CA SER A 887 43.03 -21.80 -3.79
C SER A 887 42.24 -22.08 -5.07
N GLY A 888 41.53 -21.08 -5.62
CA GLY A 888 40.58 -21.23 -6.71
C GLY A 888 39.14 -21.38 -6.22
N ALA A 889 38.20 -21.45 -7.17
CA ALA A 889 36.77 -21.63 -6.93
C ALA A 889 36.25 -22.87 -7.66
N ASP A 890 35.14 -23.45 -7.19
CA ASP A 890 34.55 -24.64 -7.82
C ASP A 890 33.85 -24.29 -9.14
N GLN A 891 33.38 -23.05 -9.26
CA GLN A 891 32.71 -22.50 -10.44
C GLN A 891 33.32 -21.14 -10.77
N THR A 892 33.49 -20.86 -12.06
CA THR A 892 33.91 -19.56 -12.55
C THR A 892 33.14 -19.20 -13.80
N ARG A 893 32.63 -17.96 -13.84
CA ARG A 893 31.84 -17.41 -14.94
C ARG A 893 32.42 -16.08 -15.37
N ILE A 894 32.43 -15.81 -16.67
CA ILE A 894 32.81 -14.51 -17.22
C ILE A 894 31.67 -13.95 -18.05
N VAL A 895 31.29 -12.71 -17.79
CA VAL A 895 30.30 -11.96 -18.54
C VAL A 895 30.93 -10.67 -19.05
N GLY A 896 30.56 -10.22 -20.25
CA GLY A 896 31.10 -8.97 -20.74
C GLY A 896 30.48 -8.48 -22.04
N ARG A 897 31.01 -7.36 -22.52
CA ARG A 897 30.59 -6.70 -23.76
C ARG A 897 31.78 -6.05 -24.44
N VAL A 898 31.82 -6.10 -25.78
CA VAL A 898 32.84 -5.40 -26.58
C VAL A 898 32.40 -3.97 -26.83
N LEU A 899 33.28 -3.01 -26.56
CA LEU A 899 33.04 -1.58 -26.72
C LEU A 899 33.86 -1.01 -27.89
N PRO A 900 33.49 0.19 -28.41
CA PRO A 900 34.26 0.83 -29.47
C PRO A 900 35.73 1.07 -29.09
N ARG A 901 36.57 1.25 -30.11
CA ARG A 901 37.91 1.82 -29.92
C ARG A 901 37.90 3.31 -30.19
N PHE A 902 38.89 4.00 -29.62
CA PHE A 902 39.10 5.43 -29.80
C PHE A 902 40.50 5.74 -30.34
N ASP A 903 40.62 6.89 -30.99
CA ASP A 903 41.89 7.50 -31.37
C ASP A 903 41.93 8.92 -30.78
N PRO A 904 42.82 9.20 -29.80
CA PRO A 904 42.93 10.52 -29.19
C PRO A 904 43.34 11.62 -30.18
N ALA A 905 43.89 11.23 -31.33
CA ALA A 905 44.27 12.16 -32.40
C ALA A 905 43.22 12.25 -33.52
N SER A 906 42.05 11.63 -33.38
CA SER A 906 41.02 11.70 -34.43
C SER A 906 40.55 13.13 -34.62
N VAL A 907 40.48 13.56 -35.88
CA VAL A 907 39.85 14.82 -36.28
C VAL A 907 38.32 14.80 -36.12
N GLY A 908 37.75 13.61 -35.93
CA GLY A 908 36.33 13.42 -35.64
C GLY A 908 35.96 13.63 -34.18
N ASN A 909 36.93 13.75 -33.26
CA ASN A 909 36.65 14.03 -31.85
C ASN A 909 36.02 15.42 -31.67
N ILE A 910 35.13 15.53 -30.69
CA ILE A 910 34.45 16.77 -30.33
C ILE A 910 35.26 17.45 -29.23
N ASP A 911 35.91 18.56 -29.55
CA ASP A 911 36.62 19.38 -28.57
C ASP A 911 35.62 20.15 -27.68
N LEU A 912 35.64 19.87 -26.37
CA LEU A 912 34.80 20.50 -25.38
C LEU A 912 35.44 21.74 -24.73
N MET A 913 36.75 21.93 -24.87
CA MET A 913 37.48 23.06 -24.28
C MET A 913 36.99 24.45 -24.76
N PRO A 914 36.57 24.64 -26.04
CA PRO A 914 35.96 25.88 -26.50
C PRO A 914 34.69 26.29 -25.73
N TYR A 915 33.88 25.32 -25.32
CA TYR A 915 32.65 25.58 -24.54
C TYR A 915 32.95 25.91 -23.07
N ILE A 916 34.03 25.36 -22.53
CA ILE A 916 34.53 25.69 -21.19
C ILE A 916 35.14 27.11 -21.19
N GLY A 917 35.69 27.56 -22.32
CA GLY A 917 36.25 28.89 -22.50
C GLY A 917 37.72 29.04 -22.08
N THR A 918 38.43 27.91 -21.94
CA THR A 918 39.87 27.85 -21.62
C THR A 918 40.52 26.67 -22.35
N ASN A 919 41.84 26.72 -22.55
CA ASN A 919 42.60 25.59 -23.10
C ASN A 919 43.09 24.62 -22.01
N ALA A 920 43.04 25.04 -20.75
CA ALA A 920 43.40 24.21 -19.59
C ALA A 920 42.52 24.62 -18.39
N LEU A 921 41.91 23.66 -17.71
CA LEU A 921 41.00 23.86 -16.60
C LEU A 921 41.60 23.29 -15.30
N THR A 922 41.81 24.14 -14.30
CA THR A 922 42.19 23.67 -12.95
C THR A 922 40.93 23.43 -12.12
N VAL A 923 40.82 22.23 -11.56
CA VAL A 923 39.73 21.83 -10.66
C VAL A 923 40.36 21.46 -9.32
N ALA A 924 39.92 22.12 -8.26
CA ALA A 924 40.49 21.91 -6.93
C ALA A 924 39.41 21.90 -5.86
N ALA A 925 39.61 21.08 -4.84
CA ALA A 925 38.72 20.96 -3.68
C ALA A 925 39.52 20.57 -2.43
N THR A 926 39.00 20.89 -1.25
CA THR A 926 39.61 20.51 0.04
C THR A 926 38.55 19.90 0.95
N ASN A 927 38.88 18.76 1.54
CA ASN A 927 38.14 18.13 2.61
C ASN A 927 38.97 18.19 3.90
N SER A 928 38.58 19.05 4.84
CA SER A 928 39.24 19.18 6.15
C SER A 928 38.62 18.30 7.23
N THR A 929 37.72 17.39 6.88
CA THR A 929 37.00 16.53 7.83
C THR A 929 37.72 15.18 8.01
N GLY A 930 37.36 14.47 9.09
CA GLY A 930 37.92 13.17 9.42
C GLY A 930 37.38 11.99 8.60
N SER A 931 36.43 12.22 7.69
CA SER A 931 35.80 11.21 6.83
C SER A 931 35.89 11.60 5.36
N GLY A 932 35.73 10.64 4.45
CA GLY A 932 35.53 10.93 3.03
C GLY A 932 34.25 11.76 2.81
N ILE A 933 34.21 12.53 1.72
CA ILE A 933 33.05 13.31 1.31
C ILE A 933 32.70 12.98 -0.14
N TRP A 934 31.41 12.76 -0.41
CA TRP A 934 30.83 12.61 -1.74
C TRP A 934 29.90 13.78 -2.07
N LYS A 935 30.04 14.35 -3.27
CA LYS A 935 29.23 15.45 -3.78
C LYS A 935 28.86 15.21 -5.23
N ASP A 936 27.57 15.09 -5.50
CA ASP A 936 26.99 15.05 -6.85
C ASP A 936 26.46 16.41 -7.32
N THR A 937 26.56 17.42 -6.45
CA THR A 937 26.25 18.83 -6.71
C THR A 937 27.52 19.69 -6.67
N ASP A 938 27.40 20.99 -6.97
CA ASP A 938 28.48 21.98 -6.96
C ASP A 938 29.55 21.82 -8.07
N PHE A 939 29.23 21.10 -9.15
CA PHE A 939 30.12 21.06 -10.32
C PHE A 939 30.09 22.38 -11.09
N ASN A 940 31.22 22.76 -11.70
CA ASN A 940 31.25 23.93 -12.57
C ASN A 940 30.48 23.60 -13.85
N VAL A 941 29.38 24.32 -14.10
CA VAL A 941 28.50 24.09 -15.25
C VAL A 941 28.93 24.96 -16.43
N TYR A 942 29.17 24.33 -17.57
CA TYR A 942 29.50 25.00 -18.83
C TYR A 942 28.43 24.69 -19.88
N SER A 943 27.68 25.73 -20.29
CA SER A 943 26.63 25.60 -21.29
C SER A 943 27.19 25.38 -22.70
N ILE A 944 26.58 24.47 -23.44
CA ILE A 944 26.95 24.15 -24.83
C ILE A 944 25.87 24.73 -25.76
N TRP A 945 26.23 25.75 -26.55
CA TRP A 945 25.36 26.32 -27.58
C TRP A 945 26.12 26.64 -28.88
N PRO A 946 25.62 26.19 -30.05
CA PRO A 946 24.50 25.26 -30.25
C PRO A 946 24.75 23.91 -29.57
N ARG A 947 23.68 23.17 -29.28
CA ARG A 947 23.77 21.81 -28.70
C ARG A 947 24.60 20.90 -29.60
N VAL A 948 25.30 19.94 -29.00
CA VAL A 948 26.22 19.04 -29.72
C VAL A 948 25.71 17.61 -29.66
N ASP A 949 25.83 16.91 -30.78
CA ASP A 949 25.46 15.51 -30.93
C ASP A 949 26.59 14.59 -30.45
N PHE A 950 26.29 13.76 -29.44
CA PHE A 950 27.19 12.79 -28.82
C PHE A 950 26.83 11.33 -29.16
N LEU A 951 25.89 11.08 -30.08
CA LEU A 951 25.39 9.72 -30.35
C LEU A 951 26.48 8.70 -30.73
N ASN A 952 27.56 9.16 -31.37
CA ASN A 952 28.73 8.36 -31.73
C ASN A 952 30.01 8.86 -31.03
N HIS A 953 29.86 9.57 -29.91
CA HIS A 953 30.94 10.18 -29.14
C HIS A 953 30.78 9.98 -27.64
N ARG A 954 30.31 8.78 -27.23
CA ARG A 954 30.04 8.50 -25.81
C ARG A 954 31.31 8.33 -24.99
N GLY A 955 32.45 8.04 -25.60
CA GLY A 955 33.73 8.01 -24.90
C GLY A 955 34.19 9.41 -24.52
N ILE A 956 34.82 9.57 -23.35
CA ILE A 956 35.48 10.81 -22.93
C ILE A 956 36.98 10.61 -22.89
N GLY A 957 37.72 11.57 -23.45
CA GLY A 957 39.18 11.61 -23.42
C GLY A 957 39.69 12.96 -22.93
N CYS A 958 40.72 12.96 -22.10
CA CYS A 958 41.42 14.18 -21.70
C CYS A 958 42.82 13.91 -21.14
N TRP A 959 43.69 14.91 -21.19
CA TRP A 959 44.91 14.91 -20.40
C TRP A 959 44.61 15.42 -19.00
N VAL A 960 44.95 14.63 -17.98
CA VAL A 960 44.83 15.01 -16.58
C VAL A 960 46.21 15.05 -15.96
N THR A 961 46.59 16.19 -15.38
CA THR A 961 47.74 16.26 -14.47
C THR A 961 47.24 16.01 -13.05
N GLY A 962 47.43 14.77 -12.59
CA GLY A 962 47.04 14.30 -11.27
C GLY A 962 48.04 14.69 -10.18
N ASP A 963 47.57 14.76 -8.95
CA ASP A 963 48.37 15.06 -7.76
C ASP A 963 48.52 13.85 -6.81
N GLY A 964 47.93 12.70 -7.14
CA GLY A 964 47.92 11.48 -6.32
C GLY A 964 47.05 11.59 -5.07
N SER A 965 46.09 12.51 -5.02
CA SER A 965 45.24 12.75 -3.85
C SER A 965 44.30 11.59 -3.50
N GLY A 966 44.04 10.64 -4.40
CA GLY A 966 43.01 9.62 -4.23
C GLY A 966 41.57 10.16 -4.35
N ALA A 967 41.41 11.42 -4.77
CA ALA A 967 40.13 12.01 -5.10
C ALA A 967 39.55 11.43 -6.40
N VAL A 968 38.28 11.71 -6.68
CA VAL A 968 37.63 11.39 -7.95
C VAL A 968 37.23 12.67 -8.67
N LEU A 969 37.83 12.91 -9.84
CA LEU A 969 37.37 13.94 -10.77
C LEU A 969 36.16 13.41 -11.54
N VAL A 970 35.10 14.21 -11.65
CA VAL A 970 33.88 13.85 -12.37
C VAL A 970 33.67 14.85 -13.51
N ILE A 971 33.45 14.30 -14.70
CA ILE A 971 33.01 15.02 -15.90
C ILE A 971 31.60 14.53 -16.19
N ARG A 972 30.62 15.43 -16.16
CA ARG A 972 29.21 15.12 -16.37
C ARG A 972 28.72 15.77 -17.65
N VAL A 973 28.09 15.01 -18.52
CA VAL A 973 27.38 15.53 -19.70
C VAL A 973 25.89 15.50 -19.45
N LYS A 974 25.15 16.54 -19.88
CA LYS A 974 23.70 16.62 -19.63
C LYS A 974 22.89 17.03 -20.84
N ARG A 975 21.66 16.52 -20.85
CA ARG A 975 20.56 17.02 -21.67
C ARG A 975 19.35 17.20 -20.76
N ASN A 976 18.97 18.46 -20.55
CA ASN A 976 17.96 18.85 -19.56
C ASN A 976 18.33 18.28 -18.16
N ASP A 977 17.43 17.56 -17.51
CA ASP A 977 17.61 17.01 -16.16
C ASP A 977 18.36 15.66 -16.14
N ASN A 978 18.53 15.00 -17.30
CA ASN A 978 19.22 13.72 -17.40
C ASN A 978 20.71 13.90 -17.69
N ALA A 979 21.52 13.10 -17.01
CA ALA A 979 22.97 13.21 -17.03
C ALA A 979 23.68 11.86 -17.20
N ARG A 980 24.96 11.92 -17.58
CA ARG A 980 25.90 10.80 -17.56
C ARG A 980 27.24 11.26 -17.01
N ASP A 981 27.80 10.48 -16.09
CA ASP A 981 29.04 10.79 -15.38
C ASP A 981 30.20 9.96 -15.92
N TYR A 982 31.36 10.58 -16.01
CA TYR A 982 32.64 9.96 -16.33
C TYR A 982 33.60 10.29 -15.19
N ALA A 983 34.04 9.27 -14.48
CA ALA A 983 34.75 9.46 -13.22
C ALA A 983 36.18 8.95 -13.31
N VAL A 984 37.13 9.78 -12.86
CA VAL A 984 38.58 9.57 -12.97
C VAL A 984 39.18 9.49 -11.56
N PRO A 985 39.60 8.30 -11.12
CA PRO A 985 40.39 8.15 -9.89
C PRO A 985 41.75 8.89 -10.03
N ILE A 986 42.06 9.77 -9.08
CA ILE A 986 43.33 10.52 -9.05
C ILE A 986 44.34 9.76 -8.16
N ASP A 987 44.64 8.53 -8.53
CA ASP A 987 45.61 7.63 -7.89
C ASP A 987 47.04 7.79 -8.45
N PHE A 988 47.23 8.74 -9.36
CA PHE A 988 48.48 8.99 -10.08
C PHE A 988 48.94 10.45 -9.92
N THR A 989 50.26 10.65 -10.06
CA THR A 989 50.88 11.98 -10.11
C THR A 989 51.43 12.26 -11.50
N GLY A 990 51.31 13.51 -11.96
CA GLY A 990 51.78 13.94 -13.28
C GLY A 990 50.72 13.79 -14.37
N THR A 991 51.10 14.13 -15.61
CA THR A 991 50.19 14.18 -16.75
C THR A 991 49.97 12.80 -17.37
N ARG A 992 48.71 12.39 -17.51
CA ARG A 992 48.28 11.10 -18.09
C ARG A 992 47.10 11.34 -19.03
N TRP A 993 47.07 10.61 -20.16
CA TRP A 993 45.88 10.53 -21.00
C TRP A 993 44.87 9.62 -20.32
N ILE A 994 43.69 10.15 -20.06
CA ILE A 994 42.55 9.45 -19.51
C ILE A 994 41.57 9.21 -20.64
N GLU A 995 41.13 7.96 -20.76
CA GLU A 995 40.16 7.51 -21.75
C GLU A 995 39.12 6.65 -21.03
N ILE A 996 37.86 7.04 -21.10
CA ILE A 996 36.74 6.32 -20.49
C ILE A 996 35.76 5.97 -21.62
N PRO A 997 35.51 4.67 -21.89
CA PRO A 997 34.77 4.26 -23.08
C PRO A 997 33.26 4.50 -23.00
N THR A 998 32.69 4.52 -21.79
CA THR A 998 31.25 4.70 -21.53
C THR A 998 31.03 5.28 -20.15
N ALA A 999 29.94 6.02 -19.95
CA ALA A 999 29.55 6.59 -18.67
C ALA A 999 29.12 5.54 -17.63
N GLU A 1000 28.73 4.33 -18.07
CA GLU A 1000 28.36 3.23 -17.16
C GLU A 1000 29.54 2.80 -16.26
N GLN A 1001 30.76 3.19 -16.65
CA GLN A 1001 31.99 3.05 -15.87
C GLN A 1001 31.89 3.75 -14.51
N ALA A 1002 31.27 4.93 -14.46
CA ALA A 1002 31.16 5.71 -13.24
C ALA A 1002 30.29 5.01 -12.18
N TRP A 1003 29.26 4.26 -12.60
CA TRP A 1003 28.38 3.51 -11.69
C TRP A 1003 29.09 2.42 -10.90
N ARG A 1004 30.24 1.95 -11.39
CA ARG A 1004 30.96 0.77 -10.88
C ARG A 1004 32.27 1.10 -10.16
N LEU A 1005 32.65 2.39 -10.11
CA LEU A 1005 33.84 2.83 -9.41
C LEU A 1005 33.66 2.83 -7.90
N ARG A 1006 34.66 2.30 -7.17
CA ARG A 1006 34.61 2.17 -5.70
C ARG A 1006 34.34 3.46 -4.95
N ASN A 1007 34.94 4.55 -5.41
CA ASN A 1007 34.89 5.86 -4.75
C ASN A 1007 33.96 6.85 -5.46
N TRP A 1008 33.13 6.39 -6.39
CA TRP A 1008 32.05 7.18 -6.99
C TRP A 1008 30.75 6.40 -6.91
N GLY A 1009 30.21 5.92 -8.02
CA GLY A 1009 28.98 5.16 -8.06
C GLY A 1009 27.88 5.85 -8.88
N TRP A 1010 26.66 5.42 -8.64
CA TRP A 1010 25.47 5.95 -9.31
C TRP A 1010 25.02 7.24 -8.62
N ALA A 1011 24.59 8.23 -9.41
CA ALA A 1011 24.06 9.50 -8.90
C ALA A 1011 22.62 9.70 -9.39
N VAL A 1012 21.79 10.38 -8.60
CA VAL A 1012 20.36 10.61 -8.91
C VAL A 1012 20.16 11.26 -10.29
N ALA A 1013 21.02 12.19 -10.69
CA ALA A 1013 20.97 12.82 -12.01
C ALA A 1013 21.19 11.83 -13.19
N THR A 1014 21.74 10.64 -12.92
CA THR A 1014 22.06 9.60 -13.91
C THR A 1014 21.03 8.46 -13.97
N ARG A 1015 19.92 8.57 -13.22
CA ARG A 1015 18.94 7.47 -13.04
C ARG A 1015 18.16 7.05 -14.29
N LYS A 1016 17.89 7.98 -15.22
CA LYS A 1016 17.08 7.73 -16.45
C LYS A 1016 17.97 7.67 -17.70
N PHE A 1017 17.40 7.28 -18.85
CA PHE A 1017 18.05 7.43 -20.15
C PHE A 1017 18.44 8.89 -20.45
N MET A 1018 19.56 9.06 -21.15
CA MET A 1018 20.07 10.36 -21.56
C MET A 1018 20.03 10.49 -23.09
N ASP A 1019 19.39 11.55 -23.59
CA ASP A 1019 19.43 11.91 -25.02
C ASP A 1019 20.79 12.53 -25.39
N TYR A 1020 21.68 11.71 -25.96
CA TYR A 1020 22.98 12.14 -26.46
C TYR A 1020 22.91 13.02 -27.73
N ALA A 1021 21.80 13.04 -28.47
CA ALA A 1021 21.71 13.75 -29.76
C ALA A 1021 21.75 15.28 -29.64
N GLY A 1022 21.68 15.82 -28.42
CA GLY A 1022 21.91 17.25 -28.22
C GLY A 1022 22.29 17.60 -26.80
N VAL A 1023 23.47 17.16 -26.38
CA VAL A 1023 24.08 17.57 -25.11
C VAL A 1023 24.09 19.09 -25.02
N SER A 1024 23.61 19.60 -23.88
CA SER A 1024 23.40 21.04 -23.62
C SER A 1024 24.35 21.63 -22.59
N SER A 1025 25.05 20.78 -21.83
CA SER A 1025 26.10 21.23 -20.92
C SER A 1025 27.10 20.13 -20.62
N VAL A 1026 28.30 20.57 -20.24
CA VAL A 1026 29.32 19.76 -19.56
C VAL A 1026 29.54 20.36 -18.18
N GLU A 1027 29.61 19.52 -17.15
CA GLU A 1027 29.88 19.92 -15.78
C GLU A 1027 31.15 19.22 -15.30
N VAL A 1028 32.01 19.94 -14.58
CA VAL A 1028 33.30 19.39 -14.11
C VAL A 1028 33.54 19.75 -12.65
N GLY A 1029 33.84 18.75 -11.83
CA GLY A 1029 34.09 18.93 -10.40
C GLY A 1029 34.77 17.73 -9.73
N ILE A 1030 35.08 17.85 -8.43
CA ILE A 1030 35.59 16.74 -7.64
C ILE A 1030 34.42 16.10 -6.91
N GLY A 1031 34.08 14.88 -7.29
CA GLY A 1031 32.95 14.14 -6.76
C GLY A 1031 33.25 13.48 -5.40
N HIS A 1032 34.42 12.87 -5.25
CA HIS A 1032 34.87 12.29 -3.98
C HIS A 1032 36.20 12.88 -3.52
N LEU A 1033 36.29 13.19 -2.23
CA LEU A 1033 37.53 13.58 -1.55
C LEU A 1033 37.76 12.71 -0.31
N PRO A 1034 38.92 12.04 -0.19
CA PRO A 1034 39.31 11.38 1.05
C PRO A 1034 39.39 12.34 2.24
N ALA A 1035 39.38 11.77 3.45
CA ALA A 1035 39.52 12.53 4.69
C ALA A 1035 40.81 13.38 4.70
N ASN A 1036 40.75 14.57 5.28
CA ASN A 1036 41.90 15.48 5.46
C ASN A 1036 42.76 15.68 4.20
N THR A 1037 42.12 15.76 3.03
CA THR A 1037 42.79 15.78 1.72
C THR A 1037 42.47 17.06 0.95
N THR A 1038 43.47 17.61 0.27
CA THR A 1038 43.32 18.65 -0.75
C THR A 1038 43.67 18.04 -2.10
N CYS A 1039 42.81 18.26 -3.09
CA CYS A 1039 43.00 17.85 -4.48
C CYS A 1039 43.09 19.10 -5.36
N SER A 1040 44.02 19.09 -6.33
CA SER A 1040 44.13 20.09 -7.38
C SER A 1040 44.66 19.43 -8.66
N VAL A 1041 43.78 19.26 -9.64
CA VAL A 1041 44.11 18.66 -10.94
C VAL A 1041 44.02 19.68 -12.07
N LEU A 1042 44.80 19.47 -13.13
CA LEU A 1042 44.72 20.23 -14.38
C LEU A 1042 44.16 19.32 -15.48
N ILE A 1043 43.14 19.80 -16.19
CA ILE A 1043 42.51 19.11 -17.32
C ILE A 1043 42.83 19.88 -18.60
N GLU A 1044 43.31 19.16 -19.61
CA GLU A 1044 43.64 19.69 -20.93
C GLU A 1044 43.02 18.77 -21.99
N ASP A 1045 42.66 19.35 -23.14
CA ASP A 1045 42.16 18.61 -24.31
C ASP A 1045 40.97 17.68 -23.98
N LEU A 1046 39.96 18.20 -23.28
CA LEU A 1046 38.74 17.45 -22.98
C LEU A 1046 37.90 17.26 -24.24
N GLN A 1047 37.64 16.00 -24.59
CA GLN A 1047 37.01 15.61 -25.84
C GLN A 1047 35.91 14.56 -25.64
N GLY A 1048 34.83 14.67 -26.44
CA GLY A 1048 33.99 13.52 -26.79
C GLY A 1048 34.67 12.73 -27.92
N LEU A 1049 34.94 11.45 -27.70
CA LEU A 1049 35.78 10.63 -28.58
C LEU A 1049 34.97 9.90 -29.64
N GLU A 1050 35.37 9.99 -30.90
CA GLU A 1050 34.71 9.33 -32.01
C GLU A 1050 34.76 7.80 -31.88
N GLU A 1051 33.59 7.18 -31.81
CA GLU A 1051 33.45 5.73 -31.73
C GLU A 1051 33.80 5.04 -33.04
N ASN A 1052 34.83 4.20 -33.01
CA ASN A 1052 35.21 3.37 -34.14
C ASN A 1052 34.91 1.91 -33.83
N SER A 1053 34.01 1.31 -34.61
CA SER A 1053 33.62 -0.09 -34.43
C SER A 1053 34.71 -1.03 -34.94
N GLU A 1054 35.17 -1.94 -34.07
CA GLU A 1054 36.14 -2.98 -34.43
C GLU A 1054 35.84 -4.28 -33.69
N THR A 1055 35.56 -5.34 -34.46
CA THR A 1055 35.19 -6.67 -33.97
C THR A 1055 36.39 -7.43 -33.41
N LEU A 1056 36.19 -8.11 -32.27
CA LEU A 1056 37.17 -9.09 -31.78
C LEU A 1056 37.02 -10.41 -32.56
N VAL A 1057 38.11 -10.96 -33.09
CA VAL A 1057 38.09 -12.16 -33.93
C VAL A 1057 39.00 -13.22 -33.33
N ASN A 1058 38.44 -14.39 -33.08
CA ASN A 1058 39.05 -15.51 -32.38
C ASN A 1058 39.73 -15.10 -31.06
N PRO A 1059 38.99 -14.50 -30.10
CA PRO A 1059 39.60 -14.01 -28.88
C PRO A 1059 40.09 -15.15 -27.98
N SER A 1060 41.19 -14.91 -27.27
CA SER A 1060 41.70 -15.74 -26.19
C SER A 1060 41.37 -15.09 -24.84
N PHE A 1061 40.78 -15.85 -23.92
CA PHE A 1061 40.50 -15.46 -22.55
C PHE A 1061 41.51 -16.13 -21.63
N SER A 1062 42.11 -15.38 -20.71
CA SER A 1062 42.98 -15.95 -19.68
C SER A 1062 42.58 -15.46 -18.29
N LEU A 1063 42.44 -16.40 -17.35
CA LEU A 1063 42.26 -16.14 -15.93
C LEU A 1063 43.29 -16.98 -15.17
N GLY A 1064 44.23 -16.30 -14.53
CA GLY A 1064 45.40 -16.93 -13.91
C GLY A 1064 46.19 -17.76 -14.91
N GLU A 1065 46.26 -19.06 -14.67
CA GLU A 1065 46.97 -20.04 -15.49
C GLU A 1065 46.16 -20.62 -16.64
N GLN A 1066 44.83 -20.51 -16.61
CA GLN A 1066 43.96 -21.11 -17.62
C GLN A 1066 43.71 -20.13 -18.77
N THR A 1067 43.95 -20.59 -19.99
CA THR A 1067 43.64 -19.86 -21.22
C THR A 1067 42.69 -20.66 -22.10
N LEU A 1068 41.60 -20.03 -22.54
CA LEU A 1068 40.66 -20.57 -23.51
C LEU A 1068 40.73 -19.78 -24.82
N ASN A 1069 40.64 -20.47 -25.96
CA ASN A 1069 40.62 -19.86 -27.28
C ASN A 1069 39.23 -20.05 -27.89
N ILE A 1070 38.56 -18.94 -28.16
CA ILE A 1070 37.24 -18.93 -28.78
C ILE A 1070 37.40 -18.82 -30.29
N THR A 1071 36.57 -19.53 -31.04
CA THR A 1071 36.49 -19.38 -32.50
C THR A 1071 35.28 -18.56 -32.88
N GLY A 1072 35.45 -17.60 -33.78
CA GLY A 1072 34.36 -16.73 -34.22
C GLY A 1072 34.65 -15.25 -33.97
N SER A 1073 33.59 -14.46 -33.89
CA SER A 1073 33.68 -13.00 -33.82
C SER A 1073 32.73 -12.45 -32.78
N ILE A 1074 33.16 -11.42 -32.05
CA ILE A 1074 32.33 -10.65 -31.12
C ILE A 1074 32.30 -9.19 -31.62
N PRO A 1075 31.22 -8.75 -32.27
CA PRO A 1075 31.09 -7.37 -32.73
C PRO A 1075 30.96 -6.37 -31.57
N VAL A 1076 31.10 -5.08 -31.86
CA VAL A 1076 30.92 -4.01 -30.86
C VAL A 1076 29.46 -3.93 -30.41
N GLU A 1077 29.24 -3.64 -29.13
CA GLU A 1077 27.97 -3.71 -28.38
C GLU A 1077 27.39 -5.11 -28.15
N HIS A 1078 28.01 -6.16 -28.69
CA HIS A 1078 27.57 -7.53 -28.41
C HIS A 1078 28.05 -8.01 -27.05
N HIS A 1079 27.15 -8.70 -26.34
CA HIS A 1079 27.43 -9.34 -25.06
C HIS A 1079 28.05 -10.72 -25.27
N PHE A 1080 28.76 -11.21 -24.26
CA PHE A 1080 29.22 -12.58 -24.21
C PHE A 1080 29.15 -13.15 -22.80
N ILE A 1081 28.94 -14.46 -22.71
CA ILE A 1081 29.01 -15.22 -21.47
C ILE A 1081 29.85 -16.47 -21.70
N LEU A 1082 30.80 -16.70 -20.79
CA LEU A 1082 31.52 -17.96 -20.62
C LEU A 1082 31.05 -18.61 -19.32
N GLU A 1083 30.36 -19.74 -19.44
CA GLU A 1083 29.84 -20.51 -18.31
C GLU A 1083 30.89 -21.48 -17.74
N PRO A 1084 30.74 -21.94 -16.48
CA PRO A 1084 31.72 -22.81 -15.82
C PRO A 1084 32.01 -24.13 -16.56
N ASN A 1085 31.03 -24.67 -17.27
CA ASN A 1085 31.16 -25.89 -18.06
C ASN A 1085 32.00 -25.68 -19.35
N GLY A 1086 32.37 -24.45 -19.68
CA GLY A 1086 33.11 -24.09 -20.87
C GLY A 1086 32.22 -23.66 -22.05
N ASP A 1087 30.90 -23.57 -21.87
CA ASP A 1087 30.00 -23.05 -22.89
C ASP A 1087 30.21 -21.54 -23.06
N PHE A 1088 30.38 -21.13 -24.31
CA PHE A 1088 30.60 -19.74 -24.68
C PHE A 1088 29.49 -19.27 -25.62
N THR A 1089 28.78 -18.23 -25.22
CA THR A 1089 27.68 -17.66 -26.01
C THR A 1089 27.93 -16.18 -26.28
N VAL A 1090 27.69 -15.76 -27.52
CA VAL A 1090 27.67 -14.35 -27.93
C VAL A 1090 26.23 -13.97 -28.19
N TYR A 1091 25.83 -12.82 -27.67
CA TYR A 1091 24.52 -12.22 -27.86
C TYR A 1091 24.64 -10.86 -28.56
N ASP A 1092 23.57 -10.38 -29.19
CA ASP A 1092 23.48 -8.98 -29.60
C ASP A 1092 23.19 -8.04 -28.42
N GLU A 1093 22.91 -6.78 -28.71
CA GLU A 1093 22.64 -5.75 -27.70
C GLU A 1093 21.33 -6.00 -26.91
N ASP A 1094 20.42 -6.81 -27.45
CA ASP A 1094 19.13 -7.16 -26.86
C ASP A 1094 19.07 -8.62 -26.38
N TRP A 1095 20.24 -9.22 -26.15
CA TRP A 1095 20.40 -10.59 -25.66
C TRP A 1095 19.89 -11.70 -26.60
N ASN A 1096 19.75 -11.44 -27.91
CA ASN A 1096 19.49 -12.51 -28.88
C ASN A 1096 20.76 -13.31 -29.15
N THR A 1097 20.66 -14.64 -29.14
CA THR A 1097 21.81 -15.51 -29.37
C THR A 1097 22.33 -15.36 -30.80
N VAL A 1098 23.60 -14.96 -30.93
CA VAL A 1098 24.32 -14.80 -32.20
C VAL A 1098 25.17 -16.02 -32.52
N SER A 1099 25.87 -16.55 -31.51
CA SER A 1099 26.68 -17.77 -31.67
C SER A 1099 26.86 -18.50 -30.35
N PHE A 1100 26.94 -19.83 -30.42
CA PHE A 1100 27.20 -20.73 -29.29
C PHE A 1100 28.39 -21.65 -29.61
N GLN A 1101 29.27 -21.87 -28.64
CA GLN A 1101 30.40 -22.78 -28.72
C GLN A 1101 30.55 -23.55 -27.40
N ALA A 1102 30.36 -24.88 -27.43
CA ALA A 1102 30.75 -25.77 -26.34
C ALA A 1102 32.26 -26.07 -26.41
N LEU A 1103 32.99 -25.83 -25.32
CA LEU A 1103 34.43 -26.11 -25.25
C LEU A 1103 34.70 -27.46 -24.59
N GLU A 1104 35.80 -28.13 -25.01
CA GLU A 1104 36.15 -29.48 -24.55
C GLU A 1104 36.60 -29.55 -23.07
N SER A 1105 36.69 -28.44 -22.35
CA SER A 1105 37.18 -28.40 -20.97
C SER A 1105 36.49 -27.31 -20.16
N PRO A 1106 36.11 -27.61 -18.89
CA PRO A 1106 35.47 -26.63 -18.02
C PRO A 1106 36.44 -25.50 -17.67
N PHE A 1107 35.88 -24.34 -17.37
CA PHE A 1107 36.64 -23.14 -17.02
C PHE A 1107 36.68 -22.97 -15.50
N VAL A 1108 37.64 -23.63 -14.87
CA VAL A 1108 37.78 -23.70 -13.40
C VAL A 1108 39.25 -23.45 -13.03
N PRO A 1109 39.74 -22.21 -13.16
CA PRO A 1109 41.12 -21.87 -12.83
C PRO A 1109 41.37 -21.93 -11.32
N THR A 1110 42.59 -22.33 -10.96
CA THR A 1110 43.05 -22.39 -9.56
C THR A 1110 43.67 -21.08 -9.09
N ASN A 1111 44.05 -20.20 -10.01
CA ASN A 1111 44.48 -18.83 -9.72
C ASN A 1111 43.52 -17.81 -10.36
N LEU A 1112 43.00 -16.90 -9.55
CA LEU A 1112 42.01 -15.91 -9.96
C LEU A 1112 42.58 -14.47 -9.99
N THR A 1113 43.87 -14.26 -9.72
CA THR A 1113 44.42 -12.91 -9.46
C THR A 1113 44.57 -12.03 -10.69
N THR A 1114 44.45 -12.59 -11.89
CA THR A 1114 44.78 -11.86 -13.12
C THR A 1114 43.89 -12.29 -14.28
N PHE A 1115 43.23 -11.33 -14.90
CA PHE A 1115 42.40 -11.52 -16.07
C PHE A 1115 43.02 -10.81 -17.30
N SER A 1116 42.89 -11.42 -18.48
CA SER A 1116 43.13 -10.74 -19.75
C SER A 1116 42.27 -11.36 -20.87
N MET A 1117 41.92 -10.53 -21.86
CA MET A 1117 41.28 -10.96 -23.09
C MET A 1117 42.03 -10.35 -24.27
N SER A 1118 42.33 -11.16 -25.28
CA SER A 1118 43.10 -10.70 -26.44
C SER A 1118 42.58 -11.24 -27.77
N SER A 1119 42.58 -10.42 -28.81
CA SER A 1119 42.30 -10.78 -30.19
C SER A 1119 43.49 -10.32 -31.03
N ALA A 1120 44.24 -11.26 -31.59
CA ALA A 1120 45.50 -10.97 -32.28
C ALA A 1120 45.34 -10.09 -33.53
N THR A 1121 44.12 -10.06 -34.10
CA THR A 1121 43.80 -9.27 -35.31
C THR A 1121 43.16 -7.92 -35.00
N ALA A 1122 42.76 -7.68 -33.75
CA ALA A 1122 42.14 -6.42 -33.35
C ALA A 1122 43.17 -5.46 -32.73
N SER A 1123 42.89 -4.17 -32.84
CA SER A 1123 43.66 -3.09 -32.23
C SER A 1123 43.70 -3.24 -30.71
N SER A 1124 44.81 -2.83 -30.10
CA SER A 1124 44.93 -2.74 -28.65
C SER A 1124 43.99 -1.69 -28.04
N ASN A 1125 43.39 -0.80 -28.84
CA ASN A 1125 42.52 0.27 -28.32
C ASN A 1125 41.05 -0.15 -28.20
N VAL A 1126 40.68 -1.38 -28.59
CA VAL A 1126 39.31 -1.88 -28.40
C VAL A 1126 39.05 -2.08 -26.91
N TRP A 1127 37.98 -1.49 -26.40
CA TRP A 1127 37.58 -1.63 -25.01
C TRP A 1127 36.68 -2.84 -24.79
N ILE A 1128 36.76 -3.41 -23.59
CA ILE A 1128 36.01 -4.58 -23.18
C ILE A 1128 35.51 -4.33 -21.75
N GLU A 1129 34.20 -4.39 -21.57
CA GLU A 1129 33.57 -4.46 -20.26
C GLU A 1129 33.56 -5.92 -19.79
N VAL A 1130 33.97 -6.19 -18.55
CA VAL A 1130 34.12 -7.55 -18.02
C VAL A 1130 33.64 -7.64 -16.57
N GLY A 1131 32.90 -8.70 -16.26
CA GLY A 1131 32.65 -9.20 -14.91
C GLY A 1131 33.19 -10.62 -14.78
N VAL A 1132 33.95 -10.88 -13.73
CA VAL A 1132 34.42 -12.22 -13.36
C VAL A 1132 33.74 -12.62 -12.07
N GLN A 1133 33.11 -13.80 -12.06
CA GLN A 1133 32.28 -14.29 -10.97
C GLN A 1133 32.71 -15.70 -10.56
N THR A 1134 32.67 -15.98 -9.26
CA THR A 1134 33.13 -17.27 -8.69
C THR A 1134 32.18 -17.78 -7.61
N SER A 1135 32.09 -19.10 -7.48
CA SER A 1135 31.27 -19.75 -6.46
C SER A 1135 31.90 -21.07 -5.98
N SER A 1136 31.78 -21.34 -4.68
CA SER A 1136 32.10 -22.64 -4.03
C SER A 1136 31.07 -23.03 -2.96
N GLU A 1137 30.07 -22.18 -2.70
CA GLU A 1137 29.05 -22.40 -1.68
C GLU A 1137 27.70 -22.66 -2.38
N SER A 1138 27.00 -23.71 -1.93
CA SER A 1138 25.68 -24.07 -2.42
C SER A 1138 24.75 -24.52 -1.28
N LEU A 1139 23.46 -24.34 -1.51
CA LEU A 1139 22.36 -24.81 -0.68
C LEU A 1139 21.34 -25.49 -1.59
N HIS A 1140 20.67 -26.56 -1.13
CA HIS A 1140 19.66 -27.22 -1.95
C HIS A 1140 18.41 -26.35 -2.12
N ASN A 1141 17.81 -26.41 -3.31
CA ASN A 1141 16.51 -25.82 -3.60
C ASN A 1141 15.40 -26.66 -2.92
N PRO A 1142 14.61 -26.08 -1.99
CA PRO A 1142 13.54 -26.80 -1.31
C PRO A 1142 12.26 -26.95 -2.16
N ALA A 1143 12.17 -26.32 -3.34
CA ALA A 1143 10.99 -26.41 -4.20
C ALA A 1143 10.84 -27.77 -4.91
N TYR A 1144 9.77 -27.88 -5.67
CA TYR A 1144 9.41 -29.03 -6.48
C TYR A 1144 9.43 -28.63 -7.96
N THR A 1145 9.63 -29.60 -8.83
CA THR A 1145 9.37 -29.48 -10.27
C THR A 1145 7.87 -29.36 -10.54
N THR A 1146 7.51 -29.05 -11.79
CA THR A 1146 6.12 -28.99 -12.25
C THR A 1146 5.35 -30.31 -12.05
N ASN A 1147 6.00 -31.48 -12.09
CA ASN A 1147 5.34 -32.78 -11.84
C ASN A 1147 5.34 -33.18 -10.35
N GLY A 1148 5.71 -32.27 -9.44
CA GLY A 1148 5.69 -32.50 -8.00
C GLY A 1148 6.88 -33.31 -7.48
N THR A 1149 7.99 -33.37 -8.23
CA THR A 1149 9.23 -34.02 -7.79
C THR A 1149 10.09 -33.02 -7.01
N PRO A 1150 10.51 -33.29 -5.77
CA PRO A 1150 11.39 -32.38 -5.03
C PRO A 1150 12.72 -32.20 -5.77
N TRP A 1151 13.15 -30.95 -5.97
CA TRP A 1151 14.46 -30.64 -6.56
C TRP A 1151 15.61 -31.30 -5.81
N ARG A 1152 15.51 -31.33 -4.48
CA ARG A 1152 16.45 -32.06 -3.62
C ARG A 1152 16.53 -33.56 -3.94
N TRP A 1153 15.41 -34.21 -4.24
CA TRP A 1153 15.38 -35.64 -4.55
C TRP A 1153 16.08 -35.90 -5.89
N LEU A 1154 15.88 -35.05 -6.90
CA LEU A 1154 16.62 -35.13 -8.18
C LEU A 1154 18.13 -34.98 -7.97
N GLY A 1155 18.54 -34.00 -7.15
CA GLY A 1155 19.94 -33.77 -6.81
C GLY A 1155 20.62 -34.97 -6.12
N GLU A 1156 19.89 -35.73 -5.28
CA GLU A 1156 20.41 -36.96 -4.65
C GLU A 1156 20.78 -38.06 -5.67
N TYR A 1157 20.17 -38.04 -6.86
CA TYR A 1157 20.47 -38.93 -7.98
C TYR A 1157 21.34 -38.29 -9.07
N GLY A 1158 21.74 -37.02 -8.90
CA GLY A 1158 22.53 -36.27 -9.89
C GLY A 1158 21.74 -35.93 -11.16
N LEU A 1159 20.42 -35.77 -11.04
CA LEU A 1159 19.52 -35.42 -12.14
C LEU A 1159 19.13 -33.93 -12.07
N ASP A 1160 18.93 -33.31 -13.22
CA ASP A 1160 18.56 -31.89 -13.40
C ASP A 1160 17.14 -31.70 -13.97
N THR A 1161 16.43 -32.80 -14.23
CA THR A 1161 15.04 -32.79 -14.70
C THR A 1161 14.33 -34.09 -14.32
N ASP A 1162 13.01 -34.03 -14.16
CA ASP A 1162 12.18 -35.21 -13.88
C ASP A 1162 11.47 -35.78 -15.12
N LEU A 1163 11.73 -35.20 -16.30
CA LEU A 1163 11.14 -35.56 -17.59
C LEU A 1163 11.98 -36.55 -18.41
N ILE A 1164 12.96 -37.19 -17.77
CA ILE A 1164 13.85 -38.20 -18.37
C ILE A 1164 13.61 -39.58 -17.77
N ASP A 1165 13.92 -40.61 -18.53
CA ASP A 1165 14.03 -42.02 -18.11
C ASP A 1165 15.53 -42.38 -18.19
N GLU A 1166 16.27 -42.04 -17.13
CA GLU A 1166 17.74 -42.09 -17.11
C GLU A 1166 18.28 -43.52 -17.20
N ASP A 1167 17.61 -44.47 -16.57
CA ASP A 1167 18.01 -45.88 -16.58
C ASP A 1167 17.35 -46.73 -17.68
N VAL A 1168 16.40 -46.15 -18.42
CA VAL A 1168 15.72 -46.72 -19.59
C VAL A 1168 14.81 -47.91 -19.22
N ASP A 1169 14.16 -47.86 -18.04
CA ASP A 1169 13.23 -48.88 -17.57
C ASP A 1169 11.78 -48.71 -18.07
N GLY A 1170 11.49 -47.56 -18.69
CA GLY A 1170 10.20 -47.18 -19.23
C GLY A 1170 9.37 -46.26 -18.33
N HIS A 1171 9.89 -45.81 -17.19
CA HIS A 1171 9.29 -44.82 -16.31
C HIS A 1171 10.06 -43.49 -16.40
N TRP A 1172 9.34 -42.37 -16.43
CA TRP A 1172 9.99 -41.07 -16.25
C TRP A 1172 10.31 -40.86 -14.78
N THR A 1173 11.36 -40.11 -14.52
CA THR A 1173 11.91 -39.83 -13.18
C THR A 1173 10.84 -39.33 -12.18
N TRP A 1174 9.87 -38.51 -12.61
CA TRP A 1174 8.75 -38.09 -11.74
C TRP A 1174 7.83 -39.26 -11.35
N GLN A 1175 7.59 -40.20 -12.27
CA GLN A 1175 6.78 -41.40 -12.00
C GLN A 1175 7.46 -42.29 -10.97
N GLU A 1176 8.79 -42.32 -11.02
CA GLU A 1176 9.60 -43.07 -10.08
C GLU A 1176 9.62 -42.46 -8.69
N TYR A 1177 9.70 -41.13 -8.59
CA TYR A 1177 9.51 -40.43 -7.31
C TYR A 1177 8.15 -40.79 -6.68
N ILE A 1178 7.06 -40.72 -7.45
CA ILE A 1178 5.72 -41.10 -6.99
C ILE A 1178 5.69 -42.58 -6.57
N ALA A 1179 6.27 -43.47 -7.37
CA ALA A 1179 6.35 -44.91 -7.08
C ALA A 1179 7.28 -45.26 -5.91
N GLY A 1180 8.19 -44.36 -5.53
CA GLY A 1180 9.26 -44.60 -4.55
C GLY A 1180 10.41 -45.45 -5.10
N THR A 1181 10.60 -45.49 -6.42
CA THR A 1181 11.67 -46.23 -7.09
C THR A 1181 12.93 -45.38 -7.30
N ASN A 1182 14.04 -46.00 -7.75
CA ASN A 1182 15.33 -45.36 -7.93
C ASN A 1182 15.58 -45.12 -9.42
N PRO A 1183 15.65 -43.85 -9.86
CA PRO A 1183 15.65 -43.49 -11.28
C PRO A 1183 16.95 -43.74 -12.04
N THR A 1184 17.95 -44.30 -11.36
CA THR A 1184 19.25 -44.64 -11.93
C THR A 1184 19.49 -46.16 -11.92
N ASN A 1185 18.46 -46.94 -11.61
CA ASN A 1185 18.55 -48.39 -11.44
C ASN A 1185 17.39 -49.13 -12.11
N LEU A 1186 17.65 -49.59 -13.34
CA LEU A 1186 16.75 -50.35 -14.22
C LEU A 1186 15.98 -51.53 -13.56
N SER A 1187 16.45 -52.05 -12.42
CA SER A 1187 15.80 -53.15 -11.69
C SER A 1187 14.81 -52.70 -10.61
N SER A 1188 14.76 -51.40 -10.30
CA SER A 1188 13.90 -50.78 -9.31
C SER A 1188 12.73 -50.11 -10.04
N VAL A 1189 11.70 -50.86 -10.42
CA VAL A 1189 10.61 -50.35 -11.26
C VAL A 1189 9.25 -50.78 -10.74
N LEU A 1190 8.24 -49.91 -10.79
CA LEU A 1190 6.86 -50.31 -10.47
C LEU A 1190 6.27 -51.12 -11.64
N LYS A 1191 6.42 -52.43 -11.56
CA LYS A 1191 6.00 -53.34 -12.63
C LYS A 1191 5.32 -54.60 -12.10
N LEU A 1192 4.25 -55.00 -12.78
CA LEU A 1192 3.64 -56.32 -12.59
C LEU A 1192 4.64 -57.43 -12.96
N SER A 1193 5.02 -58.24 -11.97
CA SER A 1193 5.91 -59.38 -12.11
C SER A 1193 5.16 -60.69 -12.44
N GLY A 1194 3.86 -60.77 -12.15
CA GLY A 1194 3.05 -61.93 -12.53
C GLY A 1194 1.55 -61.77 -12.28
N VAL A 1195 0.77 -62.59 -13.01
CA VAL A 1195 -0.67 -62.76 -12.79
C VAL A 1195 -1.01 -64.25 -12.81
N ALA A 1196 -1.52 -64.78 -11.69
CA ALA A 1196 -2.00 -66.15 -11.58
C ALA A 1196 -3.52 -66.19 -11.36
N SER A 1197 -4.25 -66.94 -12.18
CA SER A 1197 -5.72 -66.92 -12.17
C SER A 1197 -6.30 -68.30 -11.80
N SER A 1198 -7.33 -68.31 -10.94
CA SER A 1198 -8.10 -69.50 -10.57
C SER A 1198 -9.59 -69.14 -10.44
N GLY A 1199 -10.38 -69.42 -11.47
CA GLY A 1199 -11.78 -68.98 -11.54
C GLY A 1199 -11.88 -67.46 -11.68
N ASN A 1200 -12.69 -66.82 -10.84
CA ASN A 1200 -12.82 -65.36 -10.77
C ASN A 1200 -11.73 -64.69 -9.90
N SER A 1201 -10.80 -65.46 -9.35
CA SER A 1201 -9.75 -64.99 -8.43
C SER A 1201 -8.45 -64.81 -9.20
N HIS A 1202 -7.88 -63.61 -9.15
CA HIS A 1202 -6.65 -63.24 -9.84
C HIS A 1202 -5.64 -62.75 -8.81
N VAL A 1203 -4.55 -63.49 -8.64
CA VAL A 1203 -3.41 -63.08 -7.81
C VAL A 1203 -2.46 -62.27 -8.67
N LEU A 1204 -2.35 -60.98 -8.37
CA LEU A 1204 -1.40 -60.06 -8.98
C LEU A 1204 -0.13 -60.04 -8.13
N SER A 1205 1.03 -59.97 -8.79
CA SER A 1205 2.34 -59.80 -8.15
C SER A 1205 3.06 -58.63 -8.80
N TRP A 1206 3.61 -57.72 -8.01
CA TRP A 1206 4.36 -56.55 -8.50
C TRP A 1206 5.46 -56.14 -7.51
N GLN A 1207 6.49 -55.45 -8.01
CA GLN A 1207 7.49 -54.84 -7.15
C GLN A 1207 6.87 -53.66 -6.39
N ALA A 1208 6.91 -53.70 -5.07
CA ALA A 1208 6.31 -52.71 -4.20
C ALA A 1208 7.37 -52.08 -3.29
N VAL A 1209 7.14 -50.83 -2.88
CA VAL A 1209 8.02 -50.05 -2.03
C VAL A 1209 7.42 -49.94 -0.63
N MET A 1210 8.25 -50.12 0.40
CA MET A 1210 7.77 -50.03 1.78
C MET A 1210 7.31 -48.61 2.11
N GLY A 1211 6.13 -48.48 2.73
CA GLY A 1211 5.55 -47.18 3.10
C GLY A 1211 4.63 -46.57 2.04
N LYS A 1212 4.56 -47.14 0.83
CA LYS A 1212 3.54 -46.82 -0.18
C LYS A 1212 2.30 -47.71 -0.02
N SER A 1213 1.14 -47.26 -0.48
CA SER A 1213 -0.03 -48.10 -0.69
C SER A 1213 -0.41 -48.16 -2.17
N TYR A 1214 -1.22 -49.16 -2.53
CA TYR A 1214 -1.57 -49.44 -3.92
C TYR A 1214 -3.07 -49.72 -4.06
N SER A 1215 -3.60 -49.32 -5.21
CA SER A 1215 -4.92 -49.70 -5.70
C SER A 1215 -4.80 -50.62 -6.91
N ILE A 1216 -5.80 -51.51 -7.06
CA ILE A 1216 -5.93 -52.40 -8.21
C ILE A 1216 -7.18 -52.03 -8.97
N HIS A 1217 -7.02 -51.77 -10.26
CA HIS A 1217 -8.13 -51.43 -11.16
C HIS A 1217 -8.29 -52.48 -12.25
N PHE A 1218 -9.51 -52.62 -12.76
CA PHE A 1218 -9.84 -53.54 -13.84
C PHE A 1218 -10.61 -52.86 -14.98
N ALA A 1219 -10.25 -53.17 -16.22
CA ALA A 1219 -10.98 -52.74 -17.41
C ALA A 1219 -11.08 -53.87 -18.44
N THR A 1220 -12.14 -53.87 -19.25
CA THR A 1220 -12.32 -54.91 -20.31
C THR A 1220 -11.45 -54.66 -21.55
N ASN A 1221 -10.86 -53.47 -21.69
CA ASN A 1221 -9.89 -53.12 -22.73
C ASN A 1221 -8.98 -51.97 -22.24
N LEU A 1222 -7.78 -51.85 -22.83
CA LEU A 1222 -6.75 -50.89 -22.42
C LEU A 1222 -7.14 -49.40 -22.61
N VAL A 1223 -8.06 -49.09 -23.52
CA VAL A 1223 -8.43 -47.71 -23.87
C VAL A 1223 -9.75 -47.27 -23.22
N ALA A 1224 -10.22 -48.02 -22.22
CA ALA A 1224 -11.43 -47.67 -21.50
C ALA A 1224 -11.22 -46.34 -20.74
N PRO A 1225 -12.14 -45.35 -20.87
CA PRO A 1225 -12.01 -44.06 -20.19
C PRO A 1225 -12.19 -44.18 -18.66
N ILE A 1226 -12.73 -45.30 -18.18
CA ILE A 1226 -12.95 -45.59 -16.77
C ILE A 1226 -12.44 -47.00 -16.50
N TRP A 1227 -11.52 -47.11 -15.54
CA TRP A 1227 -11.10 -48.38 -14.95
C TRP A 1227 -11.82 -48.54 -13.60
N VAL A 1228 -12.32 -49.75 -13.32
CA VAL A 1228 -13.09 -50.02 -12.11
C VAL A 1228 -12.14 -50.46 -11.01
N GLU A 1229 -12.05 -49.68 -9.93
CA GLU A 1229 -11.33 -50.06 -8.72
C GLU A 1229 -11.87 -51.40 -8.18
N GLN A 1230 -10.95 -52.34 -7.95
CA GLN A 1230 -11.23 -53.66 -7.37
C GLN A 1230 -10.86 -53.69 -5.89
N ASP A 1231 -9.80 -52.99 -5.51
CA ASP A 1231 -9.33 -52.86 -4.13
C ASP A 1231 -8.38 -51.66 -4.01
N SER A 1232 -8.24 -51.11 -2.80
CA SER A 1232 -7.43 -49.93 -2.47
C SER A 1232 -6.85 -50.03 -1.05
N GLY A 1233 -5.87 -49.19 -0.72
CA GLY A 1233 -5.19 -49.19 0.58
C GLY A 1233 -4.29 -50.40 0.81
N ILE A 1234 -3.81 -51.06 -0.27
CA ILE A 1234 -2.97 -52.26 -0.16
C ILE A 1234 -1.57 -51.83 0.26
N PRO A 1235 -1.09 -52.19 1.46
CA PRO A 1235 0.23 -51.76 1.91
C PRO A 1235 1.34 -52.43 1.09
N GLY A 1236 2.32 -51.65 0.65
CA GLY A 1236 3.51 -52.12 -0.05
C GLY A 1236 4.39 -53.01 0.82
N ILE A 1237 4.78 -54.17 0.29
CA ILE A 1237 5.71 -55.11 0.93
C ILE A 1237 6.85 -55.38 -0.04
N GLU A 1238 8.06 -54.99 0.35
CA GLU A 1238 9.28 -55.24 -0.42
C GLU A 1238 9.74 -56.71 -0.34
N PRO A 1239 10.39 -57.25 -1.39
CA PRO A 1239 10.58 -56.64 -2.72
C PRO A 1239 9.41 -56.86 -3.68
N ASP A 1240 8.52 -57.82 -3.40
CA ASP A 1240 7.35 -58.16 -4.22
C ASP A 1240 6.10 -58.24 -3.33
N CYS A 1241 5.08 -57.46 -3.68
CA CYS A 1241 3.75 -57.56 -3.08
C CYS A 1241 2.87 -58.48 -3.92
N THR A 1242 1.97 -59.22 -3.26
CA THR A 1242 0.95 -60.02 -3.95
C THR A 1242 -0.42 -59.76 -3.37
N HIS A 1243 -1.41 -59.56 -4.23
CA HIS A 1243 -2.80 -59.34 -3.80
C HIS A 1243 -3.79 -60.09 -4.68
N THR A 1244 -4.91 -60.50 -4.09
CA THR A 1244 -5.94 -61.26 -4.79
C THR A 1244 -7.13 -60.38 -5.12
N ALA A 1245 -7.31 -60.06 -6.41
CA ALA A 1245 -8.49 -59.37 -6.92
C ALA A 1245 -9.56 -60.38 -7.39
N ILE A 1246 -10.84 -60.07 -7.16
CA ILE A 1246 -11.96 -60.92 -7.59
C ILE A 1246 -12.73 -60.21 -8.71
N VAL A 1247 -12.71 -60.77 -9.92
CA VAL A 1247 -13.41 -60.22 -11.08
C VAL A 1247 -14.45 -61.21 -11.61
N HIS A 1248 -15.71 -60.80 -11.65
CA HIS A 1248 -16.82 -61.67 -12.05
C HIS A 1248 -17.06 -61.66 -13.56
N GLY A 1249 -16.63 -62.71 -14.26
CA GLY A 1249 -17.16 -63.08 -15.59
C GLY A 1249 -16.68 -62.25 -16.80
N ALA A 1250 -15.58 -61.50 -16.68
CA ALA A 1250 -15.00 -60.73 -17.78
C ALA A 1250 -13.52 -61.08 -18.01
N THR A 1251 -13.09 -61.15 -19.27
CA THR A 1251 -11.67 -61.08 -19.65
C THR A 1251 -11.29 -59.62 -19.79
N GLY A 1252 -10.15 -59.20 -19.26
CA GLY A 1252 -9.75 -57.80 -19.27
C GLY A 1252 -8.31 -57.60 -18.81
N PHE A 1253 -8.02 -56.39 -18.41
CA PHE A 1253 -6.71 -55.88 -18.03
C PHE A 1253 -6.75 -55.40 -16.58
N PHE A 1254 -5.67 -55.65 -15.85
CA PHE A 1254 -5.45 -55.09 -14.52
C PHE A 1254 -4.43 -53.96 -14.59
N ARG A 1255 -4.64 -52.92 -13.77
CA ARG A 1255 -3.66 -51.86 -13.51
C ARG A 1255 -3.41 -51.84 -12.01
N VAL A 1256 -2.15 -51.83 -11.63
CA VAL A 1256 -1.73 -51.52 -10.26
C VAL A 1256 -1.27 -50.07 -10.27
N GLU A 1257 -1.75 -49.29 -9.32
CA GLU A 1257 -1.48 -47.85 -9.22
C GLU A 1257 -1.07 -47.56 -7.78
N VAL A 1258 -0.05 -46.72 -7.62
CA VAL A 1258 0.38 -46.25 -6.30
C VAL A 1258 -0.59 -45.16 -5.84
N GLU A 1259 -0.92 -45.15 -4.56
CA GLU A 1259 -1.85 -44.20 -3.93
C GLU A 1259 -1.14 -43.04 -3.25
#